data_AF-A0AAD7BAK2-F1
#
_entry.id   AF-A0AAD7BAK2-F1
#
_cell.length_a   1.000
_cell.length_b   1.000
_cell.length_c   1.000
_cell.angle_alpha   90.00
_cell.angle_beta   90.00
_cell.angle_gamma   90.00
#
_symmetry.space_group_name_H-M   'P 1'
#
loop_
_entity.id
_entity.type
_entity.pdbx_description
1 polymer ?
#
loop_
_entity_poly.entity_id
_entity_poly.type
_entity_poly.pdbx_seq_one_letter_code
_entity_poly.pdbx_strand_id
1 'polypeptide(L)'
;MPDEQIFRGVLYMISLPHRDASASSLLKQLLEKHGGKQASDSREATRIITSGSEALRQRSVRCPGVIVTPEWVYNSVKTGVKQAARYYSAEPELFFASIVVAADSEIEPSCVDEYRRAVMQHGGQWVDTPTDATTHIISPQSVPGGPVVISEQRLLDSITRKERLPFAIVDGQEVSAARCFCDALLAARAAAPITAAAPTTIGLVDLNHRPPLPHFPYEILAKIFLMTKEIVSTWGSNLSLFNLTHVCSRWRSVAHDTPQLWTHIHMRFHSKKSYHRLLNMANQWRDLSGSLPIMLQVNSVYPRGHRNPVIDWIIENAARIRSLRLTLPEPHFHPLLQHPSVSFSALDKLTLFVIPKSMTIYRPEFLDFDQTRDDYFEGDCPLPMWNDKVDDAAHSLWHISPMNGFRDAPQLRSLTIDADMSGSFSSSMLDLVAWNQLTDIDLRAVSIPVFDIPDLLPNSRVPEPSVPPMAQVTLPLTKLYFETADDLFDRFSAASFLDVIVLPDLESLEMRTQSARDDGEETGLIDLYPASAFELQHLTLHSFALSFANFSPLLREMSSLTSLELVECITVDDDLMTFLIFDAHDAEPVMPALEVLKLRGLSPRFSESVMMQMVESRWTSTGNSPTPLRCVSIAQSRLGEGEDHRKVMDWVLQIAEAGLDIHYDRGF
;
A
#
# COMPACT_ATOMS: atom_id res chain seq x y z
N MET A 1 -49.57 6.68 10.70
CA MET A 1 -49.60 5.99 9.39
C MET A 1 -49.94 4.54 9.69
N PRO A 2 -50.96 3.92 9.08
CA PRO A 2 -51.19 2.48 9.27
C PRO A 2 -49.91 1.72 8.91
N ASP A 3 -49.53 0.72 9.71
CA ASP A 3 -48.35 -0.12 9.46
C ASP A 3 -48.46 -0.73 8.05
N GLU A 4 -47.78 -0.10 7.08
CA GLU A 4 -47.77 -0.59 5.72
C GLU A 4 -47.07 -1.94 5.72
N GLN A 5 -47.85 -2.99 5.43
CA GLN A 5 -47.36 -4.34 5.26
C GLN A 5 -46.67 -4.47 3.90
N ILE A 6 -45.56 -3.75 3.72
CA ILE A 6 -44.80 -3.65 2.47
C ILE A 6 -44.40 -5.04 1.94
N PHE A 7 -44.12 -5.99 2.85
CA PHE A 7 -43.75 -7.37 2.52
C PHE A 7 -44.92 -8.37 2.63
N ARG A 8 -46.17 -7.90 2.63
CA ARG A 8 -47.33 -8.80 2.62
C ARG A 8 -47.25 -9.81 1.47
N GLY A 9 -47.36 -11.10 1.82
CA GLY A 9 -47.26 -12.21 0.87
C GLY A 9 -45.83 -12.65 0.52
N VAL A 10 -44.81 -12.07 1.16
CA VAL A 10 -43.42 -12.54 1.03
C VAL A 10 -43.18 -13.65 2.05
N LEU A 11 -42.79 -14.83 1.55
CA LEU A 11 -42.23 -15.92 2.35
C LEU A 11 -40.71 -15.84 2.20
N TYR A 12 -39.98 -15.50 3.26
CA TYR A 12 -38.55 -15.22 3.17
C TYR A 12 -37.70 -16.26 3.88
N MET A 13 -36.47 -16.45 3.40
CA MET A 13 -35.42 -17.21 4.07
C MET A 13 -34.13 -16.36 4.06
N ILE A 14 -33.44 -16.26 5.19
CA ILE A 14 -32.16 -15.54 5.29
C ILE A 14 -31.04 -16.57 5.28
N SER A 15 -30.09 -16.41 4.37
CA SER A 15 -28.90 -17.27 4.21
C SER A 15 -27.67 -16.36 4.16
N LEU A 16 -27.31 -15.82 5.33
CA LEU A 16 -26.10 -15.04 5.55
C LEU A 16 -25.05 -15.90 6.29
N PRO A 17 -23.74 -15.62 6.14
CA PRO A 17 -22.69 -16.31 6.89
C PRO A 17 -22.93 -16.22 8.40
N HIS A 18 -22.51 -17.24 9.17
CA HIS A 18 -22.74 -17.33 10.62
C HIS A 18 -22.21 -16.12 11.41
N ARG A 19 -21.22 -15.39 10.89
CA ARG A 19 -20.65 -14.19 11.52
C ARG A 19 -21.62 -12.99 11.51
N ASP A 20 -22.65 -13.01 10.65
CA ASP A 20 -23.65 -11.94 10.51
C ASP A 20 -24.94 -12.21 11.31
N ALA A 21 -24.81 -12.74 12.51
CA ALA A 21 -25.97 -13.07 13.36
C ALA A 21 -26.80 -11.82 13.72
N SER A 22 -26.14 -10.67 13.93
CA SER A 22 -26.78 -9.38 14.20
C SER A 22 -27.59 -8.88 12.99
N ALA A 23 -26.99 -8.89 11.80
CA ALA A 23 -27.64 -8.47 10.56
C ALA A 23 -28.81 -9.40 10.20
N SER A 24 -28.65 -10.71 10.40
CA SER A 24 -29.73 -11.71 10.20
C SER A 24 -30.93 -11.44 11.12
N SER A 25 -30.67 -11.13 12.40
CA SER A 25 -31.71 -10.78 13.37
C SER A 25 -32.44 -9.49 12.97
N LEU A 26 -31.69 -8.45 12.57
CA LEU A 26 -32.25 -7.19 12.12
C LEU A 26 -33.13 -7.34 10.87
N LEU A 27 -32.65 -8.06 9.85
CA LEU A 27 -33.42 -8.33 8.64
C LEU A 27 -34.70 -9.09 8.94
N LYS A 28 -34.62 -10.11 9.81
CA LYS A 28 -35.77 -10.87 10.29
C LYS A 28 -36.81 -9.94 10.92
N GLN A 29 -36.38 -9.10 11.85
CA GLN A 29 -37.23 -8.14 12.54
C GLN A 29 -37.90 -7.16 11.55
N LEU A 30 -37.14 -6.61 10.60
CA LEU A 30 -37.68 -5.70 9.58
C LEU A 30 -38.72 -6.38 8.68
N LEU A 31 -38.45 -7.60 8.20
CA LEU A 31 -39.37 -8.34 7.34
C LEU A 31 -40.67 -8.67 8.07
N GLU A 32 -40.59 -9.19 9.29
CA GLU A 32 -41.77 -9.56 10.09
C GLU A 32 -42.60 -8.34 10.49
N LYS A 33 -41.93 -7.26 10.94
CA LYS A 33 -42.57 -5.99 11.28
C LYS A 33 -43.39 -5.43 10.11
N HIS A 34 -42.90 -5.60 8.88
CA HIS A 34 -43.55 -5.12 7.66
C HIS A 34 -44.34 -6.20 6.90
N GLY A 35 -44.77 -7.28 7.58
CA GLY A 35 -45.77 -8.24 7.08
C GLY A 35 -45.22 -9.41 6.26
N GLY A 36 -43.91 -9.60 6.20
CA GLY A 36 -43.26 -10.79 5.67
C GLY A 36 -43.35 -11.97 6.66
N LYS A 37 -43.27 -13.20 6.17
CA LYS A 37 -43.27 -14.41 7.01
C LYS A 37 -42.05 -15.27 6.69
N GLN A 38 -41.41 -15.81 7.72
CA GLN A 38 -40.29 -16.72 7.52
C GLN A 38 -40.80 -18.04 6.91
N ALA A 39 -40.14 -18.54 5.87
CA ALA A 39 -40.43 -19.83 5.25
C ALA A 39 -39.84 -20.97 6.09
N SER A 40 -40.56 -22.08 6.22
CA SER A 40 -40.11 -23.31 6.87
C SER A 40 -39.09 -24.08 6.05
N ASP A 41 -39.22 -24.02 4.73
CA ASP A 41 -38.34 -24.67 3.75
C ASP A 41 -37.99 -23.66 2.65
N SER A 42 -36.75 -23.71 2.16
CA SER A 42 -36.29 -23.05 0.94
C SER A 42 -37.28 -23.16 -0.23
N ARG A 43 -37.96 -24.30 -0.41
CA ARG A 43 -38.91 -24.53 -1.50
C ARG A 43 -40.18 -23.69 -1.40
N GLU A 44 -40.53 -23.26 -0.20
CA GLU A 44 -41.69 -22.42 0.08
C GLU A 44 -41.32 -20.93 0.05
N ALA A 45 -40.03 -20.61 0.11
CA ALA A 45 -39.54 -19.25 0.11
C ALA A 45 -39.84 -18.58 -1.24
N THR A 46 -40.56 -17.47 -1.22
CA THR A 46 -40.69 -16.59 -2.38
C THR A 46 -39.47 -15.69 -2.55
N ARG A 47 -38.72 -15.44 -1.46
CA ARG A 47 -37.46 -14.68 -1.45
C ARG A 47 -36.39 -15.36 -0.60
N ILE A 48 -35.16 -15.44 -1.11
CA ILE A 48 -33.98 -15.84 -0.33
C ILE A 48 -33.06 -14.62 -0.23
N ILE A 49 -32.71 -14.21 0.99
CA ILE A 49 -31.85 -13.06 1.23
C ILE A 49 -30.45 -13.55 1.55
N THR A 50 -29.45 -13.14 0.77
CA THR A 50 -28.05 -13.57 0.93
C THR A 50 -27.08 -12.48 0.47
N SER A 51 -25.91 -12.40 1.10
CA SER A 51 -24.85 -11.43 0.82
C SER A 51 -23.76 -11.96 -0.11
N GLY A 52 -23.81 -13.24 -0.53
CA GLY A 52 -22.65 -13.87 -1.17
C GLY A 52 -22.95 -14.94 -2.23
N SER A 53 -21.89 -15.26 -2.99
CA SER A 53 -21.90 -16.26 -4.06
C SER A 53 -22.03 -17.70 -3.58
N GLU A 54 -21.87 -17.98 -2.28
CA GLU A 54 -22.05 -19.33 -1.71
C GLU A 54 -23.49 -19.85 -1.83
N ALA A 55 -24.49 -18.99 -1.64
CA ALA A 55 -25.89 -19.37 -1.80
C ALA A 55 -26.24 -19.72 -3.26
N LEU A 56 -25.54 -19.13 -4.23
CA LEU A 56 -25.66 -19.48 -5.65
C LEU A 56 -25.04 -20.86 -5.96
N ARG A 57 -24.00 -21.29 -5.24
CA ARG A 57 -23.46 -22.64 -5.38
C ARG A 57 -24.44 -23.71 -4.90
N GLN A 58 -25.32 -23.36 -3.96
CA GLN A 58 -26.40 -24.23 -3.48
C GLN A 58 -27.64 -24.27 -4.41
N ARG A 59 -27.65 -23.55 -5.55
CA ARG A 59 -28.71 -23.68 -6.59
C ARG A 59 -28.83 -25.07 -7.20
N SER A 60 -27.93 -26.01 -6.89
CA SER A 60 -28.14 -27.44 -7.18
C SER A 60 -29.42 -27.99 -6.52
N VAL A 61 -30.00 -27.28 -5.55
CA VAL A 61 -31.31 -27.56 -4.95
C VAL A 61 -32.36 -26.63 -5.56
N ARG A 62 -33.40 -27.22 -6.18
CA ARG A 62 -34.53 -26.56 -6.87
C ARG A 62 -35.34 -25.64 -5.94
N CYS A 63 -34.84 -24.44 -5.65
CA CYS A 63 -35.62 -23.41 -4.97
C CYS A 63 -36.32 -22.50 -6.01
N PRO A 64 -37.66 -22.34 -5.97
CA PRO A 64 -38.39 -21.46 -6.87
C PRO A 64 -38.33 -19.97 -6.48
N GLY A 65 -37.82 -19.64 -5.28
CA GLY A 65 -37.72 -18.27 -4.78
C GLY A 65 -36.67 -17.41 -5.50
N VAL A 66 -36.93 -16.09 -5.58
CA VAL A 66 -35.99 -15.12 -6.12
C VAL A 66 -34.94 -14.79 -5.07
N ILE A 67 -33.65 -14.89 -5.43
CA ILE A 67 -32.55 -14.56 -4.54
C ILE A 67 -32.33 -13.04 -4.58
N VAL A 68 -32.29 -12.40 -3.42
CA VAL A 68 -32.07 -10.97 -3.26
C VAL A 68 -30.97 -10.68 -2.23
N THR A 69 -30.40 -9.49 -2.28
CA THR A 69 -29.43 -9.00 -1.29
C THR A 69 -30.13 -8.34 -0.09
N PRO A 70 -29.44 -8.16 1.07
CA PRO A 70 -29.99 -7.44 2.22
C PRO A 70 -30.54 -6.04 1.92
N GLU A 71 -29.94 -5.32 0.97
CA GLU A 71 -30.33 -3.97 0.55
C GLU A 71 -31.75 -3.92 0.00
N TRP A 72 -32.25 -5.03 -0.57
CA TRP A 72 -33.65 -5.14 -1.00
C TRP A 72 -34.61 -4.85 0.15
N VAL A 73 -34.29 -5.37 1.35
CA VAL A 73 -35.11 -5.20 2.56
C VAL A 73 -34.97 -3.77 3.06
N TYR A 74 -33.74 -3.30 3.25
CA TYR A 74 -33.48 -1.97 3.80
C TYR A 74 -34.09 -0.86 2.93
N ASN A 75 -33.89 -0.92 1.61
CA ASN A 75 -34.44 0.09 0.71
C ASN A 75 -35.95 0.01 0.59
N SER A 76 -36.56 -1.19 0.64
CA SER A 76 -38.02 -1.30 0.64
C SER A 76 -38.65 -0.66 1.88
N VAL A 77 -38.01 -0.82 3.04
CA VAL A 77 -38.45 -0.19 4.29
C VAL A 77 -38.22 1.32 4.24
N LYS A 78 -37.03 1.77 3.81
CA LYS A 78 -36.66 3.18 3.71
C LYS A 78 -37.62 3.96 2.81
N THR A 79 -38.00 3.38 1.66
CA THR A 79 -38.87 4.06 0.69
C THR A 79 -40.36 3.86 0.96
N GLY A 80 -40.75 3.00 1.91
CA GLY A 80 -42.15 2.59 2.10
C GLY A 80 -42.73 1.76 0.94
N VAL A 81 -41.89 1.32 -0.02
CA VAL A 81 -42.34 0.66 -1.27
C VAL A 81 -41.52 -0.58 -1.52
N LYS A 82 -42.18 -1.72 -1.74
CA LYS A 82 -41.51 -2.99 -2.03
C LYS A 82 -40.72 -2.89 -3.33
N GLN A 83 -39.39 -2.92 -3.21
CA GLN A 83 -38.48 -2.81 -4.33
C GLN A 83 -38.62 -4.01 -5.28
N ALA A 84 -38.38 -3.81 -6.58
CA ALA A 84 -38.39 -4.91 -7.53
C ALA A 84 -37.15 -5.80 -7.34
N ALA A 85 -37.35 -7.09 -7.11
CA ALA A 85 -36.28 -8.03 -6.76
C ALA A 85 -35.16 -8.12 -7.81
N ARG A 86 -35.46 -7.86 -9.10
CA ARG A 86 -34.48 -7.87 -10.20
C ARG A 86 -33.33 -6.87 -10.00
N TYR A 87 -33.57 -5.79 -9.25
CA TYR A 87 -32.56 -4.76 -9.00
C TYR A 87 -31.70 -5.03 -7.78
N TYR A 88 -31.94 -6.13 -7.08
CA TYR A 88 -31.24 -6.51 -5.86
C TYR A 88 -30.91 -7.99 -5.91
N SER A 89 -30.73 -8.55 -7.11
CA SER A 89 -30.44 -9.96 -7.29
C SER A 89 -29.03 -10.27 -6.79
N ALA A 90 -28.84 -11.39 -6.09
CA ALA A 90 -27.51 -11.85 -5.74
C ALA A 90 -26.81 -12.58 -6.89
N GLU A 91 -27.44 -12.70 -8.07
CA GLU A 91 -26.89 -13.42 -9.22
C GLU A 91 -25.61 -12.76 -9.78
N PRO A 92 -24.57 -13.52 -10.15
CA PRO A 92 -23.28 -12.94 -10.55
C PRO A 92 -23.37 -12.17 -11.87
N GLU A 93 -24.34 -12.53 -12.73
CA GLU A 93 -24.58 -11.86 -14.01
C GLU A 93 -25.21 -10.47 -13.85
N LEU A 94 -25.74 -10.18 -12.65
CA LEU A 94 -26.37 -8.92 -12.29
C LEU A 94 -25.46 -8.14 -11.33
N PHE A 95 -24.21 -7.93 -11.73
CA PHE A 95 -23.17 -7.29 -10.91
C PHE A 95 -23.42 -5.79 -10.62
N PHE A 96 -24.43 -5.16 -11.25
CA PHE A 96 -24.92 -3.83 -10.84
C PHE A 96 -26.17 -3.88 -9.95
N ALA A 97 -26.55 -5.05 -9.42
CA ALA A 97 -27.58 -5.12 -8.39
C ALA A 97 -27.24 -4.20 -7.21
N SER A 98 -28.29 -3.61 -6.63
CA SER A 98 -28.31 -2.57 -5.59
C SER A 98 -27.72 -1.20 -5.97
N ILE A 99 -27.27 -1.03 -7.21
CA ILE A 99 -26.74 0.25 -7.69
C ILE A 99 -27.83 1.06 -8.39
N VAL A 100 -27.96 2.32 -7.97
CA VAL A 100 -28.70 3.36 -8.68
C VAL A 100 -27.68 4.33 -9.28
N VAL A 101 -27.66 4.41 -10.62
CA VAL A 101 -26.74 5.25 -11.39
C VAL A 101 -27.48 6.45 -11.96
N ALA A 102 -26.84 7.62 -11.90
CA ALA A 102 -27.19 8.78 -12.70
C ALA A 102 -25.99 9.17 -13.59
N ALA A 103 -26.25 9.88 -14.69
CA ALA A 103 -25.19 10.53 -15.46
C ALA A 103 -25.11 12.01 -15.08
N ASP A 104 -23.89 12.54 -15.04
CA ASP A 104 -23.67 13.97 -15.03
C ASP A 104 -24.19 14.60 -16.33
N SER A 105 -24.63 15.86 -16.24
CA SER A 105 -25.00 16.68 -17.38
C SER A 105 -23.89 16.88 -18.42
N GLU A 106 -22.62 16.66 -18.03
CA GLU A 106 -21.47 16.73 -18.93
C GLU A 106 -21.29 15.50 -19.84
N ILE A 107 -21.98 14.38 -19.56
CA ILE A 107 -21.91 13.17 -20.39
C ILE A 107 -22.67 13.39 -21.71
N GLU A 108 -22.07 13.00 -22.83
CA GLU A 108 -22.69 13.13 -24.14
C GLU A 108 -24.04 12.37 -24.19
N PRO A 109 -25.16 13.01 -24.61
CA PRO A 109 -26.48 12.38 -24.56
C PRO A 109 -26.61 11.06 -25.31
N SER A 110 -25.82 10.84 -26.38
CA SER A 110 -25.79 9.57 -27.11
C SER A 110 -25.24 8.42 -26.26
N CYS A 111 -24.28 8.70 -25.39
CA CYS A 111 -23.66 7.71 -24.51
C CYS A 111 -24.56 7.36 -23.31
N VAL A 112 -25.35 8.33 -22.83
CA VAL A 112 -26.29 8.15 -21.71
C VAL A 112 -27.25 6.99 -21.95
N ASP A 113 -27.81 6.87 -23.15
CA ASP A 113 -28.73 5.78 -23.49
C ASP A 113 -28.04 4.41 -23.60
N GLU A 114 -26.74 4.38 -23.93
CA GLU A 114 -25.94 3.15 -23.93
C GLU A 114 -25.63 2.70 -22.50
N TYR A 115 -25.17 3.61 -21.64
CA TYR A 115 -24.91 3.28 -20.24
C TYR A 115 -26.18 2.90 -19.50
N ARG A 116 -27.28 3.62 -19.72
CA ARG A 116 -28.60 3.28 -19.17
C ARG A 116 -28.97 1.85 -19.50
N ARG A 117 -28.87 1.47 -20.78
CA ARG A 117 -29.17 0.10 -21.22
C ARG A 117 -28.24 -0.91 -20.56
N ALA A 118 -26.93 -0.65 -20.52
CA ALA A 118 -25.96 -1.57 -19.94
C ALA A 118 -26.16 -1.75 -18.43
N VAL A 119 -26.32 -0.66 -17.68
CA VAL A 119 -26.58 -0.67 -16.23
C VAL A 119 -27.84 -1.47 -15.92
N MET A 120 -28.94 -1.19 -16.63
CA MET A 120 -30.20 -1.89 -16.42
C MET A 120 -30.15 -3.36 -16.86
N GLN A 121 -29.41 -3.68 -17.92
CA GLN A 121 -29.20 -5.05 -18.40
C GLN A 121 -28.46 -5.91 -17.37
N HIS A 122 -27.57 -5.30 -16.58
CA HIS A 122 -26.78 -5.97 -15.53
C HIS A 122 -27.31 -5.73 -14.11
N GLY A 123 -28.60 -5.42 -13.98
CA GLY A 123 -29.32 -5.42 -12.69
C GLY A 123 -29.31 -4.10 -11.93
N GLY A 124 -28.69 -3.05 -12.45
CA GLY A 124 -28.73 -1.71 -11.86
C GLY A 124 -30.03 -0.95 -12.16
N GLN A 125 -30.20 0.17 -11.48
CA GLN A 125 -31.25 1.16 -11.73
C GLN A 125 -30.63 2.41 -12.33
N TRP A 126 -31.39 3.08 -13.20
CA TRP A 126 -31.00 4.35 -13.80
C TRP A 126 -31.97 5.45 -13.39
N VAL A 127 -31.45 6.62 -13.01
CA VAL A 127 -32.23 7.85 -12.81
C VAL A 127 -31.70 8.97 -13.69
N ASP A 128 -32.61 9.77 -14.27
CA ASP A 128 -32.24 10.86 -15.19
C ASP A 128 -31.61 12.06 -14.47
N THR A 129 -31.96 12.23 -13.20
CA THR A 129 -31.39 13.25 -12.33
C THR A 129 -30.94 12.60 -11.03
N PRO A 130 -29.75 12.92 -10.49
CA PRO A 130 -29.34 12.46 -9.18
C PRO A 130 -30.39 12.77 -8.12
N THR A 131 -30.62 11.80 -7.23
CA THR A 131 -31.57 11.85 -6.10
C THR A 131 -30.90 11.27 -4.86
N ASP A 132 -31.53 11.36 -3.69
CA ASP A 132 -31.04 10.74 -2.43
C ASP A 132 -30.92 9.21 -2.50
N ALA A 133 -31.51 8.58 -3.52
CA ALA A 133 -31.38 7.16 -3.80
C ALA A 133 -30.19 6.84 -4.73
N THR A 134 -29.54 7.86 -5.31
CA THR A 134 -28.44 7.69 -6.25
C THR A 134 -27.19 7.25 -5.51
N THR A 135 -26.69 6.09 -5.87
CA THR A 135 -25.50 5.50 -5.25
C THR A 135 -24.23 5.84 -6.02
N HIS A 136 -24.33 5.99 -7.34
CA HIS A 136 -23.21 6.27 -8.22
C HIS A 136 -23.58 7.34 -9.26
N ILE A 137 -22.62 8.21 -9.58
CA ILE A 137 -22.75 9.20 -10.67
C ILE A 137 -21.65 8.93 -11.69
N ILE A 138 -22.00 8.78 -12.96
CA ILE A 138 -21.02 8.77 -14.05
C ILE A 138 -20.67 10.21 -14.36
N SER A 139 -19.45 10.64 -14.01
CA SER A 139 -18.96 11.99 -14.28
C SER A 139 -17.50 11.98 -14.71
N PRO A 140 -17.07 12.86 -15.62
CA PRO A 140 -15.66 13.07 -15.92
C PRO A 140 -14.92 13.82 -14.79
N GLN A 141 -15.63 14.39 -13.82
CA GLN A 141 -15.07 15.21 -12.73
C GLN A 141 -15.42 14.63 -11.36
N SER A 142 -14.49 14.71 -10.40
CA SER A 142 -14.72 14.31 -9.00
C SER A 142 -15.63 15.32 -8.29
N VAL A 143 -16.68 14.85 -7.62
CA VAL A 143 -17.59 15.69 -6.81
C VAL A 143 -17.41 15.34 -5.32
N PRO A 144 -16.93 16.25 -4.46
CA PRO A 144 -16.78 15.98 -3.03
C PRO A 144 -18.14 15.82 -2.32
N GLY A 145 -18.26 14.84 -1.42
CA GLY A 145 -19.39 14.74 -0.48
C GLY A 145 -20.73 14.26 -1.05
N GLY A 146 -20.72 13.57 -2.20
CA GLY A 146 -21.91 13.05 -2.88
C GLY A 146 -21.89 11.53 -3.14
N PRO A 147 -22.74 11.02 -4.05
CA PRO A 147 -22.71 9.63 -4.52
C PRO A 147 -21.33 9.27 -5.08
N VAL A 148 -21.01 7.97 -5.13
CA VAL A 148 -19.72 7.49 -5.64
C VAL A 148 -19.56 7.90 -7.11
N VAL A 149 -18.55 8.72 -7.42
CA VAL A 149 -18.28 9.14 -8.79
C VAL A 149 -17.51 8.04 -9.51
N ILE A 150 -18.00 7.61 -10.67
CA ILE A 150 -17.37 6.58 -11.51
C ILE A 150 -16.99 7.16 -12.87
N SER A 151 -15.79 6.85 -13.35
CA SER A 151 -15.39 7.20 -14.71
C SER A 151 -16.09 6.31 -15.74
N GLU A 152 -16.28 6.83 -16.94
CA GLU A 152 -16.83 6.09 -18.07
C GLU A 152 -16.08 4.78 -18.33
N GLN A 153 -14.74 4.83 -18.30
CA GLN A 153 -13.89 3.66 -18.53
C GLN A 153 -14.11 2.58 -17.47
N ARG A 154 -14.28 2.96 -16.19
CA ARG A 154 -14.52 2.00 -15.09
C ARG A 154 -15.85 1.26 -15.27
N LEU A 155 -16.88 1.98 -15.73
CA LEU A 155 -18.18 1.37 -16.05
C LEU A 155 -18.03 0.36 -17.19
N LEU A 156 -17.35 0.75 -18.27
CA LEU A 156 -17.10 -0.12 -19.42
C LEU A 156 -16.26 -1.35 -19.06
N ASP A 157 -15.25 -1.19 -18.20
CA ASP A 157 -14.42 -2.30 -17.72
C ASP A 157 -15.23 -3.28 -16.88
N SER A 158 -16.11 -2.78 -16.00
CA SER A 158 -17.02 -3.62 -15.20
C SER A 158 -17.97 -4.42 -16.10
N ILE A 159 -18.52 -3.77 -17.13
CA ILE A 159 -19.37 -4.43 -18.14
C ILE A 159 -18.59 -5.51 -18.91
N THR A 160 -17.38 -5.17 -19.36
CA THR A 160 -16.54 -6.06 -20.18
C THR A 160 -16.11 -7.30 -19.42
N ARG A 161 -15.73 -7.14 -18.15
CA ARG A 161 -15.29 -8.22 -17.28
C ARG A 161 -16.44 -9.02 -16.68
N LYS A 162 -17.68 -8.51 -16.79
CA LYS A 162 -18.88 -9.06 -16.14
C LYS A 162 -18.72 -9.18 -14.63
N GLU A 163 -18.04 -8.21 -14.04
CA GLU A 163 -17.78 -8.14 -12.60
C GLU A 163 -17.88 -6.69 -12.16
N ARG A 164 -18.33 -6.47 -10.92
CA ARG A 164 -18.32 -5.14 -10.32
C ARG A 164 -16.88 -4.84 -9.91
N LEU A 165 -16.23 -3.94 -10.62
CA LEU A 165 -14.93 -3.43 -10.17
C LEU A 165 -15.12 -2.55 -8.93
N PRO A 166 -14.16 -2.53 -7.99
CA PRO A 166 -14.20 -1.61 -6.86
C PRO A 166 -14.33 -0.19 -7.39
N PHE A 167 -15.21 0.62 -6.81
CA PHE A 167 -15.31 2.02 -7.18
C PHE A 167 -14.46 2.80 -6.17
N ALA A 168 -13.20 3.06 -6.52
CA ALA A 168 -12.39 3.98 -5.74
C ALA A 168 -13.05 5.36 -5.84
N ILE A 169 -13.14 6.07 -4.72
CA ILE A 169 -13.36 7.51 -4.75
C ILE A 169 -12.25 8.06 -5.64
N VAL A 170 -12.60 8.89 -6.63
CA VAL A 170 -11.59 9.58 -7.44
C VAL A 170 -10.86 10.54 -6.51
N ASP A 171 -9.85 10.06 -5.81
CA ASP A 171 -8.85 10.92 -5.19
C ASP A 171 -8.17 11.67 -6.34
N GLY A 172 -7.93 12.97 -6.14
CA GLY A 172 -7.49 13.90 -7.18
C GLY A 172 -6.16 13.57 -7.88
N GLN A 173 -5.55 12.42 -7.61
CA GLN A 173 -4.31 11.93 -8.20
C GLN A 173 -4.44 11.53 -9.69
N GLU A 174 -5.53 10.88 -10.11
CA GLU A 174 -5.70 10.51 -11.54
C GLU A 174 -5.87 11.75 -12.44
N VAL A 175 -6.59 12.78 -11.96
CA VAL A 175 -6.75 14.05 -12.68
C VAL A 175 -5.46 14.87 -12.66
N SER A 176 -4.69 14.81 -11.56
CA SER A 176 -3.39 15.48 -11.43
C SER A 176 -2.38 15.00 -12.48
N ALA A 177 -2.29 13.69 -12.75
CA ALA A 177 -1.33 13.17 -13.74
C ALA A 177 -1.66 13.59 -15.19
N ALA A 178 -2.94 13.55 -15.57
CA ALA A 178 -3.38 14.03 -16.88
C ALA A 178 -3.21 15.55 -17.03
N ARG A 179 -3.47 16.31 -15.96
CA ARG A 179 -3.25 17.75 -15.90
C ARG A 179 -1.76 18.11 -15.95
N CYS A 180 -0.90 17.39 -15.24
CA CYS A 180 0.54 17.56 -15.23
C CYS A 180 1.16 17.27 -16.61
N PHE A 181 0.62 16.27 -17.34
CA PHE A 181 1.01 16.01 -18.73
C PHE A 181 0.60 17.14 -19.69
N CYS A 182 -0.63 17.66 -19.56
CA CYS A 182 -1.11 18.80 -20.34
C CYS A 182 -0.33 20.09 -20.02
N ASP A 183 -0.04 20.35 -18.74
CA ASP A 183 0.70 21.51 -18.27
C ASP A 183 2.18 21.45 -18.71
N ALA A 184 2.80 20.26 -18.71
CA ALA A 184 4.14 20.06 -19.25
C ALA A 184 4.20 20.29 -20.77
N LEU A 185 3.17 19.88 -21.52
CA LEU A 185 3.02 20.14 -22.96
C LEU A 185 2.81 21.63 -23.26
N LEU A 186 2.05 22.33 -22.42
CA LEU A 186 1.81 23.77 -22.54
C LEU A 186 3.04 24.60 -22.12
N ALA A 187 3.76 24.19 -21.09
CA ALA A 187 5.01 24.81 -20.65
C ALA A 187 6.14 24.63 -21.68
N ALA A 188 6.26 23.45 -22.28
CA ALA A 188 7.21 23.20 -23.38
C ALA A 188 6.90 24.04 -24.63
N ARG A 189 5.63 24.35 -24.86
CA ARG A 189 5.18 25.25 -25.94
C ARG A 189 5.47 26.72 -25.63
N ALA A 190 5.38 27.14 -24.38
CA ALA A 190 5.65 28.51 -23.94
C ALA A 190 7.15 28.86 -23.91
N ALA A 191 8.03 27.87 -23.77
CA ALA A 191 9.48 28.06 -23.63
C ALA A 191 10.25 28.19 -24.96
N ALA A 192 9.60 28.13 -26.13
CA ALA A 192 10.27 28.29 -27.42
C ALA A 192 10.46 29.79 -27.78
N PRO A 193 11.69 30.31 -27.91
CA PRO A 193 11.92 31.73 -28.21
C PRO A 193 11.61 32.01 -29.68
N ILE A 194 10.57 32.80 -29.93
CA ILE A 194 10.29 33.41 -31.24
C ILE A 194 11.25 34.60 -31.40
N THR A 195 12.41 34.39 -32.03
CA THR A 195 13.25 35.49 -32.49
C THR A 195 12.59 36.14 -33.71
N ALA A 196 12.19 37.40 -33.53
CA ALA A 196 11.52 38.23 -34.51
C ALA A 196 12.42 38.59 -35.71
N ALA A 197 11.99 38.25 -36.92
CA ALA A 197 12.42 38.92 -38.14
C ALA A 197 11.30 38.87 -39.22
N ALA A 198 10.78 40.07 -39.54
CA ALA A 198 9.99 40.51 -40.69
C ALA A 198 8.63 39.84 -41.04
N PRO A 199 7.58 40.64 -41.36
CA PRO A 199 6.25 40.14 -41.67
C PRO A 199 6.18 39.67 -43.13
N THR A 200 6.21 38.37 -43.33
CA THR A 200 5.66 37.78 -44.57
C THR A 200 4.37 37.07 -44.20
N THR A 201 3.30 37.47 -44.86
CA THR A 201 1.93 36.96 -44.74
C THR A 201 1.91 35.43 -44.74
N ILE A 202 1.80 34.81 -43.55
CA ILE A 202 1.44 33.40 -43.42
C ILE A 202 -0.08 33.37 -43.32
N GLY A 203 -0.73 32.95 -44.40
CA GLY A 203 -2.15 32.64 -44.41
C GLY A 203 -2.46 31.61 -43.34
N LEU A 204 -3.67 31.69 -42.77
CA LEU A 204 -4.23 30.62 -41.95
C LEU A 204 -4.09 29.29 -42.71
N VAL A 205 -3.13 28.48 -42.29
CA VAL A 205 -3.00 27.11 -42.76
C VAL A 205 -4.06 26.28 -42.04
N ASP A 206 -4.91 25.71 -42.88
CA ASP A 206 -5.86 24.64 -42.62
C ASP A 206 -5.43 23.71 -41.47
N LEU A 207 -6.16 23.75 -40.35
CA LEU A 207 -5.97 22.86 -39.19
C LEU A 207 -6.35 21.39 -39.49
N ASN A 208 -6.70 21.05 -40.73
CA ASN A 208 -6.84 19.67 -41.21
C ASN A 208 -5.51 19.01 -41.63
N HIS A 209 -4.36 19.66 -41.43
CA HIS A 209 -3.04 19.04 -41.63
C HIS A 209 -2.46 18.52 -40.32
N ARG A 210 -2.35 17.18 -40.24
CA ARG A 210 -1.70 16.33 -39.22
C ARG A 210 -0.83 17.10 -38.20
N PRO A 211 -1.04 16.92 -36.88
CA PRO A 211 -0.27 17.63 -35.86
C PRO A 211 1.25 17.45 -36.04
N PRO A 212 2.08 18.47 -35.75
CA PRO A 212 3.51 18.53 -36.04
C PRO A 212 4.37 17.69 -35.08
N LEU A 213 3.87 16.53 -34.62
CA LEU A 213 4.66 15.54 -33.90
C LEU A 213 5.94 15.08 -34.62
N PRO A 214 6.07 15.04 -35.97
CA PRO A 214 7.30 14.59 -36.60
C PRO A 214 8.49 15.56 -36.52
N HIS A 215 8.41 16.71 -35.83
CA HIS A 215 9.47 17.74 -35.86
C HIS A 215 10.27 17.93 -34.57
N PHE A 216 9.96 17.26 -33.46
CA PHE A 216 10.81 17.38 -32.27
C PHE A 216 12.25 16.96 -32.56
N PRO A 217 13.29 17.70 -32.13
CA PRO A 217 14.67 17.22 -32.19
C PRO A 217 14.82 15.87 -31.49
N TYR A 218 15.84 15.09 -31.90
CA TYR A 218 16.08 13.75 -31.38
C TYR A 218 16.17 13.75 -29.85
N GLU A 219 16.89 14.72 -29.30
CA GLU A 219 17.20 14.89 -27.88
C GLU A 219 15.94 15.18 -27.07
N ILE A 220 15.04 16.01 -27.62
CA ILE A 220 13.77 16.35 -26.97
C ILE A 220 12.87 15.11 -26.93
N LEU A 221 12.79 14.36 -28.02
CA LEU A 221 11.98 13.14 -28.07
C LEU A 221 12.54 12.06 -27.13
N ALA A 222 13.87 11.89 -27.07
CA ALA A 222 14.51 10.99 -26.12
C ALA A 222 14.23 11.40 -24.66
N LYS A 223 14.29 12.70 -24.34
CA LYS A 223 13.96 13.22 -23.00
C LYS A 223 12.49 12.98 -22.65
N ILE A 224 11.57 13.18 -23.59
CA ILE A 224 10.15 12.86 -23.41
C ILE A 224 10.00 11.36 -23.10
N PHE A 225 10.66 10.48 -23.85
CA PHE A 225 10.58 9.04 -23.60
C PHE A 225 11.12 8.67 -22.21
N LEU A 226 12.21 9.31 -21.77
CA LEU A 226 12.74 9.09 -20.42
C LEU A 226 11.78 9.55 -19.32
N MET A 227 11.06 10.65 -19.53
CA MET A 227 10.00 11.08 -18.61
C MET A 227 8.81 10.10 -18.61
N THR A 228 8.42 9.57 -19.78
CA THR A 228 7.35 8.55 -19.83
C THR A 228 7.72 7.26 -19.10
N LYS A 229 9.02 6.92 -19.05
CA LYS A 229 9.51 5.74 -18.32
C LYS A 229 9.28 5.88 -16.82
N GLU A 230 9.50 7.04 -16.23
CA GLU A 230 9.24 7.30 -14.81
C GLU A 230 7.76 7.06 -14.49
N ILE A 231 6.86 7.57 -15.34
CA ILE A 231 5.41 7.38 -15.21
C ILE A 231 5.01 5.91 -15.39
N VAL A 232 5.58 5.22 -16.37
CA VAL A 232 5.26 3.81 -16.66
C VAL A 232 5.75 2.87 -15.57
N SER A 233 6.89 3.18 -14.94
CA SER A 233 7.51 2.32 -13.93
C SER A 233 6.61 2.08 -12.72
N THR A 234 5.69 3.00 -12.44
CA THR A 234 4.68 2.85 -11.38
C THR A 234 3.49 1.97 -11.79
N TRP A 235 3.26 1.74 -13.10
CA TRP A 235 2.09 1.01 -13.62
C TRP A 235 2.39 -0.45 -14.00
N GLY A 236 3.56 -0.95 -13.64
CA GLY A 236 3.85 -2.39 -13.66
C GLY A 236 3.94 -3.07 -15.03
N SER A 237 3.74 -2.36 -16.15
CA SER A 237 3.73 -2.94 -17.48
C SER A 237 4.72 -2.28 -18.44
N ASN A 238 5.85 -2.95 -18.67
CA ASN A 238 6.84 -2.53 -19.68
C ASN A 238 6.34 -2.60 -21.14
N LEU A 239 5.14 -3.13 -21.37
CA LEU A 239 4.50 -3.15 -22.69
C LEU A 239 4.28 -1.74 -23.25
N SER A 240 4.18 -0.74 -22.38
CA SER A 240 4.04 0.67 -22.76
C SER A 240 5.27 1.24 -23.48
N LEU A 241 6.49 0.76 -23.19
CA LEU A 241 7.71 1.22 -23.90
C LEU A 241 7.74 0.71 -25.35
N PHE A 242 7.20 -0.48 -25.61
CA PHE A 242 7.05 -0.95 -26.99
C PHE A 242 6.06 -0.11 -27.79
N ASN A 243 5.02 0.42 -27.14
CA ASN A 243 4.07 1.30 -27.83
C ASN A 243 4.78 2.52 -28.45
N LEU A 244 5.81 3.06 -27.79
CA LEU A 244 6.65 4.13 -28.37
C LEU A 244 7.32 3.69 -29.67
N THR A 245 7.80 2.45 -29.74
CA THR A 245 8.42 1.88 -30.95
C THR A 245 7.42 1.59 -32.07
N HIS A 246 6.12 1.60 -31.78
CA HIS A 246 5.05 1.32 -32.74
C HIS A 246 4.39 2.58 -33.32
N VAL A 247 4.65 3.77 -32.76
CA VAL A 247 4.05 5.03 -33.24
C VAL A 247 4.49 5.36 -34.68
N CYS A 248 5.79 5.50 -34.92
CA CYS A 248 6.35 5.72 -36.26
C CYS A 248 7.82 5.27 -36.33
N SER A 249 8.39 5.20 -37.53
CA SER A 249 9.79 4.81 -37.74
C SER A 249 10.80 5.67 -36.99
N ARG A 250 10.54 6.99 -36.91
CA ARG A 250 11.40 7.92 -36.17
C ARG A 250 11.40 7.61 -34.68
N TRP A 251 10.23 7.44 -34.07
CA TRP A 251 10.10 7.12 -32.65
C TRP A 251 10.77 5.79 -32.30
N ARG A 252 10.63 4.80 -33.19
CA ARG A 252 11.36 3.53 -33.07
C ARG A 252 12.88 3.73 -33.03
N SER A 253 13.43 4.51 -33.97
CA SER A 253 14.88 4.81 -33.98
C SER A 253 15.29 5.49 -32.69
N VAL A 254 14.60 6.57 -32.29
CA VAL A 254 14.93 7.29 -31.05
C VAL A 254 14.86 6.39 -29.82
N ALA A 255 13.84 5.53 -29.73
CA ALA A 255 13.73 4.60 -28.62
C ALA A 255 14.87 3.57 -28.61
N HIS A 256 15.20 2.97 -29.75
CA HIS A 256 16.29 1.99 -29.87
C HIS A 256 17.66 2.62 -29.60
N ASP A 257 17.87 3.85 -30.06
CA ASP A 257 19.12 4.60 -29.94
C ASP A 257 19.25 5.32 -28.57
N THR A 258 18.32 5.08 -27.64
CA THR A 258 18.36 5.60 -26.26
C THR A 258 18.45 4.44 -25.24
N PRO A 259 19.66 3.90 -24.98
CA PRO A 259 19.88 2.73 -24.12
C PRO A 259 19.28 2.84 -22.71
N GLN A 260 19.22 4.06 -22.17
CA GLN A 260 18.69 4.35 -20.83
C GLN A 260 17.21 3.96 -20.70
N LEU A 261 16.44 3.90 -21.79
CA LEU A 261 15.04 3.46 -21.74
C LEU A 261 14.92 1.98 -21.35
N TRP A 262 15.92 1.18 -21.68
CA TRP A 262 15.90 -0.28 -21.58
C TRP A 262 16.59 -0.82 -20.32
N THR A 263 17.01 0.05 -19.40
CA THR A 263 17.71 -0.35 -18.17
C THR A 263 16.79 -0.86 -17.07
N HIS A 264 15.47 -0.64 -17.16
CA HIS A 264 14.52 -1.11 -16.14
C HIS A 264 13.73 -2.27 -16.70
N ILE A 265 13.99 -3.46 -16.16
CA ILE A 265 13.42 -4.71 -16.63
C ILE A 265 12.52 -5.26 -15.53
N HIS A 266 11.23 -5.33 -15.83
CA HIS A 266 10.22 -5.93 -14.97
C HIS A 266 9.67 -7.18 -15.65
N MET A 267 9.83 -8.31 -14.97
CA MET A 267 9.33 -9.60 -15.42
C MET A 267 8.27 -10.12 -14.44
N ARG A 268 7.01 -10.21 -14.90
CA ARG A 268 5.89 -10.80 -14.15
C ARG A 268 5.47 -12.11 -14.77
N PHE A 269 5.56 -13.19 -14.01
CA PHE A 269 5.26 -14.53 -14.50
C PHE A 269 3.99 -15.10 -13.87
N HIS A 270 2.89 -15.00 -14.61
CA HIS A 270 1.60 -15.59 -14.23
C HIS A 270 1.44 -17.05 -14.67
N SER A 271 2.19 -17.50 -15.69
CA SER A 271 2.08 -18.87 -16.20
C SER A 271 3.35 -19.34 -16.88
N LYS A 272 3.53 -20.67 -17.00
CA LYS A 272 4.65 -21.28 -17.74
C LYS A 272 4.75 -20.77 -19.19
N LYS A 273 3.63 -20.42 -19.83
CA LYS A 273 3.60 -19.99 -21.23
C LYS A 273 4.19 -18.59 -21.46
N SER A 274 4.17 -17.71 -20.45
CA SER A 274 4.71 -16.35 -20.61
C SER A 274 6.23 -16.29 -20.55
N TYR A 275 6.90 -17.31 -20.00
CA TYR A 275 8.35 -17.28 -19.73
C TYR A 275 9.18 -17.03 -20.97
N HIS A 276 9.02 -17.85 -22.01
CA HIS A 276 9.83 -17.70 -23.21
C HIS A 276 9.66 -16.33 -23.85
N ARG A 277 8.43 -15.79 -23.87
CA ARG A 277 8.17 -14.47 -24.41
C ARG A 277 8.84 -13.38 -23.58
N LEU A 278 8.70 -13.43 -22.25
CA LEU A 278 9.27 -12.44 -21.34
C LEU A 278 10.80 -12.50 -21.30
N LEU A 279 11.39 -13.70 -21.34
CA LEU A 279 12.85 -13.86 -21.40
C LEU A 279 13.43 -13.39 -22.74
N ASN A 280 12.75 -13.69 -23.86
CA ASN A 280 13.15 -13.15 -25.16
C ASN A 280 13.11 -11.61 -25.16
N MET A 281 12.08 -11.04 -24.54
CA MET A 281 11.95 -9.60 -24.38
C MET A 281 13.02 -9.01 -23.44
N ALA A 282 13.30 -9.66 -22.31
CA ALA A 282 14.36 -9.26 -21.39
C ALA A 282 15.74 -9.30 -22.04
N ASN A 283 16.01 -10.30 -22.89
CA ASN A 283 17.22 -10.37 -23.70
C ASN A 283 17.31 -9.21 -24.69
N GLN A 284 16.22 -8.87 -25.39
CA GLN A 284 16.19 -7.72 -26.28
C GLN A 284 16.48 -6.41 -25.52
N TRP A 285 15.89 -6.21 -24.34
CA TRP A 285 16.14 -5.01 -23.52
C TRP A 285 17.56 -4.98 -22.95
N ARG A 286 18.10 -6.13 -22.54
CA ARG A 286 19.51 -6.25 -22.15
C ARG A 286 20.43 -5.83 -23.28
N ASP A 287 20.13 -6.23 -24.51
CA ASP A 287 20.94 -5.90 -25.69
C ASP A 287 20.81 -4.40 -26.04
N LEU A 288 19.59 -3.84 -26.00
CA LEU A 288 19.34 -2.41 -26.24
C LEU A 288 19.91 -1.49 -25.15
N SER A 289 19.99 -1.95 -23.89
CA SER A 289 20.63 -1.19 -22.80
C SER A 289 22.16 -1.15 -22.91
N GLY A 290 22.76 -1.90 -23.84
CA GLY A 290 24.20 -1.88 -24.08
C GLY A 290 25.00 -2.37 -22.87
N SER A 291 25.90 -1.53 -22.35
CA SER A 291 26.68 -1.82 -21.14
C SER A 291 26.14 -1.14 -19.88
N LEU A 292 24.98 -0.48 -19.96
CA LEU A 292 24.43 0.26 -18.83
C LEU A 292 23.99 -0.71 -17.71
N PRO A 293 24.05 -0.27 -16.43
CA PRO A 293 23.53 -1.07 -15.33
C PRO A 293 22.02 -1.27 -15.43
N ILE A 294 21.56 -2.44 -14.99
CA ILE A 294 20.16 -2.89 -15.07
C ILE A 294 19.52 -2.80 -13.69
N MET A 295 18.30 -2.28 -13.65
CA MET A 295 17.37 -2.42 -12.52
C MET A 295 16.38 -3.51 -12.86
N LEU A 296 16.41 -4.60 -12.09
CA LEU A 296 15.62 -5.79 -12.34
C LEU A 296 14.57 -5.98 -11.26
N GLN A 297 13.31 -6.12 -11.67
CA GLN A 297 12.22 -6.57 -10.82
C GLN A 297 11.65 -7.87 -11.37
N VAL A 298 11.59 -8.90 -10.53
CA VAL A 298 11.05 -10.21 -10.87
C VAL A 298 9.93 -10.54 -9.90
N ASN A 299 8.72 -10.72 -10.42
CA ASN A 299 7.61 -11.30 -9.69
C ASN A 299 7.24 -12.64 -10.33
N SER A 300 7.44 -13.73 -9.60
CA SER A 300 7.20 -15.09 -10.09
C SER A 300 6.59 -15.96 -9.01
N VAL A 301 5.39 -16.46 -9.25
CA VAL A 301 4.69 -17.43 -8.37
C VAL A 301 4.87 -18.86 -8.89
N TYR A 302 6.11 -19.25 -9.19
CA TYR A 302 6.35 -20.50 -9.91
C TYR A 302 6.05 -21.74 -9.06
N PRO A 303 5.29 -22.73 -9.59
CA PRO A 303 5.05 -23.99 -8.87
C PRO A 303 6.32 -24.84 -8.80
N ARG A 304 6.49 -25.53 -7.67
CA ARG A 304 7.69 -26.29 -7.28
C ARG A 304 8.20 -27.26 -8.36
N GLY A 305 9.52 -27.51 -8.35
CA GLY A 305 10.14 -28.69 -8.99
C GLY A 305 10.69 -28.52 -10.40
N HIS A 306 10.68 -27.31 -10.98
CA HIS A 306 11.44 -27.05 -12.20
C HIS A 306 12.48 -25.95 -12.00
N ARG A 307 13.57 -26.07 -12.76
CA ARG A 307 14.55 -25.00 -12.95
C ARG A 307 13.83 -23.75 -13.44
N ASN A 308 13.99 -22.65 -12.71
CA ASN A 308 13.40 -21.37 -13.07
C ASN A 308 14.38 -20.67 -14.04
N PRO A 309 14.07 -20.58 -15.35
CA PRO A 309 14.98 -19.99 -16.34
C PRO A 309 15.26 -18.50 -16.10
N VAL A 310 14.48 -17.86 -15.24
CA VAL A 310 14.72 -16.47 -14.80
C VAL A 310 15.94 -16.40 -13.90
N ILE A 311 16.17 -17.42 -13.06
CA ILE A 311 17.37 -17.48 -12.23
C ILE A 311 18.61 -17.59 -13.10
N ASP A 312 18.58 -18.42 -14.15
CA ASP A 312 19.67 -18.50 -15.12
C ASP A 312 19.92 -17.14 -15.78
N TRP A 313 18.85 -16.43 -16.17
CA TRP A 313 18.98 -15.09 -16.73
C TRP A 313 19.58 -14.08 -15.73
N ILE A 314 19.18 -14.11 -14.46
CA ILE A 314 19.77 -13.25 -13.41
C ILE A 314 21.27 -13.55 -13.28
N ILE A 315 21.64 -14.83 -13.22
CA ILE A 315 23.03 -15.28 -13.10
C ILE A 315 23.88 -14.77 -14.27
N GLU A 316 23.38 -14.92 -15.50
CA GLU A 316 24.07 -14.46 -16.73
C GLU A 316 24.28 -12.94 -16.77
N ASN A 317 23.45 -12.18 -16.05
CA ASN A 317 23.45 -10.72 -16.05
C ASN A 317 23.91 -10.09 -14.74
N ALA A 318 24.31 -10.88 -13.74
CA ALA A 318 24.56 -10.44 -12.37
C ALA A 318 25.52 -9.25 -12.27
N ALA A 319 26.60 -9.26 -13.06
CA ALA A 319 27.61 -8.19 -13.05
C ALA A 319 27.08 -6.83 -13.52
N ARG A 320 25.95 -6.78 -14.24
CA ARG A 320 25.31 -5.54 -14.69
C ARG A 320 24.13 -5.12 -13.81
N ILE A 321 23.64 -5.99 -12.94
CA ILE A 321 22.47 -5.69 -12.12
C ILE A 321 22.88 -4.75 -10.99
N ARG A 322 22.32 -3.55 -11.01
CA ARG A 322 22.52 -2.50 -10.01
C ARG A 322 21.48 -2.55 -8.90
N SER A 323 20.21 -2.70 -9.27
CA SER A 323 19.11 -2.88 -8.32
C SER A 323 18.40 -4.18 -8.63
N LEU A 324 18.18 -5.02 -7.62
CA LEU A 324 17.54 -6.32 -7.77
C LEU A 324 16.36 -6.44 -6.81
N ARG A 325 15.14 -6.55 -7.34
CA ARG A 325 13.91 -6.83 -6.58
C ARG A 325 13.37 -8.20 -6.97
N LEU A 326 13.31 -9.12 -6.01
CA LEU A 326 12.86 -10.49 -6.22
C LEU A 326 11.65 -10.79 -5.36
N THR A 327 10.55 -11.17 -5.99
CA THR A 327 9.36 -11.74 -5.36
C THR A 327 9.23 -13.18 -5.83
N LEU A 328 9.78 -14.11 -5.05
CA LEU A 328 9.93 -15.51 -5.41
C LEU A 328 9.51 -16.41 -4.24
N PRO A 329 9.00 -17.62 -4.51
CA PRO A 329 8.94 -18.67 -3.51
C PRO A 329 10.32 -18.99 -2.94
N GLU A 330 10.37 -19.21 -1.64
CA GLU A 330 11.58 -19.56 -0.87
C GLU A 330 12.53 -20.57 -1.60
N PRO A 331 12.05 -21.69 -2.19
CA PRO A 331 12.94 -22.66 -2.85
C PRO A 331 13.69 -22.13 -4.08
N HIS A 332 13.24 -21.02 -4.66
CA HIS A 332 13.87 -20.44 -5.86
C HIS A 332 15.02 -19.49 -5.55
N PHE A 333 15.17 -19.04 -4.30
CA PHE A 333 16.35 -18.28 -3.89
C PHE A 333 17.59 -19.18 -3.84
N HIS A 334 17.45 -20.41 -3.36
CA HIS A 334 18.58 -21.30 -3.14
C HIS A 334 19.48 -21.52 -4.39
N PRO A 335 18.96 -21.80 -5.61
CA PRO A 335 19.81 -21.90 -6.80
C PRO A 335 20.53 -20.61 -7.17
N LEU A 336 19.92 -19.45 -6.92
CA LEU A 336 20.54 -18.14 -7.17
C LEU A 336 21.72 -17.91 -6.21
N LEU A 337 21.52 -18.29 -4.95
CA LEU A 337 22.42 -17.99 -3.85
C LEU A 337 23.62 -18.94 -3.73
N GLN A 338 23.49 -20.15 -4.26
CA GLN A 338 24.55 -21.16 -4.25
C GLN A 338 25.37 -21.22 -5.54
N HIS A 339 25.02 -20.44 -6.55
CA HIS A 339 25.71 -20.52 -7.82
C HIS A 339 27.12 -19.92 -7.71
N PRO A 340 28.20 -20.72 -7.85
CA PRO A 340 29.56 -20.31 -7.48
C PRO A 340 30.15 -19.23 -8.39
N SER A 341 29.60 -19.05 -9.59
CA SER A 341 30.10 -18.08 -10.57
C SER A 341 29.35 -16.74 -10.56
N VAL A 342 28.41 -16.54 -9.65
CA VAL A 342 27.62 -15.30 -9.60
C VAL A 342 28.40 -14.23 -8.85
N SER A 343 28.68 -13.11 -9.52
CA SER A 343 29.22 -11.91 -8.88
C SER A 343 28.32 -10.72 -9.19
N PHE A 344 27.72 -10.17 -8.14
CA PHE A 344 26.87 -8.98 -8.19
C PHE A 344 27.72 -7.71 -7.99
N SER A 345 28.76 -7.54 -8.82
CA SER A 345 29.76 -6.47 -8.66
C SER A 345 29.20 -5.05 -8.76
N ALA A 346 28.07 -4.85 -9.45
CA ALA A 346 27.40 -3.55 -9.60
C ALA A 346 26.20 -3.35 -8.67
N LEU A 347 25.82 -4.35 -7.88
CA LEU A 347 24.59 -4.35 -7.08
C LEU A 347 24.73 -3.39 -5.90
N ASP A 348 23.92 -2.33 -5.87
CA ASP A 348 23.84 -1.35 -4.78
C ASP A 348 22.57 -1.47 -3.93
N LYS A 349 21.50 -2.02 -4.50
CA LYS A 349 20.21 -2.22 -3.84
C LYS A 349 19.65 -3.61 -4.06
N LEU A 350 19.33 -4.30 -2.97
CA LEU A 350 18.69 -5.61 -2.97
C LEU A 350 17.34 -5.54 -2.24
N THR A 351 16.28 -6.04 -2.86
CA THR A 351 14.97 -6.20 -2.24
C THR A 351 14.49 -7.63 -2.43
N LEU A 352 14.21 -8.32 -1.33
CA LEU A 352 13.75 -9.71 -1.30
C LEU A 352 12.35 -9.76 -0.69
N PHE A 353 11.37 -10.21 -1.48
CA PHE A 353 10.03 -10.56 -1.01
C PHE A 353 9.93 -12.09 -1.05
N VAL A 354 9.85 -12.72 0.11
CA VAL A 354 9.80 -14.19 0.21
C VAL A 354 8.35 -14.61 0.31
N ILE A 355 7.88 -15.35 -0.70
CA ILE A 355 6.54 -15.94 -0.66
C ILE A 355 6.62 -17.26 0.12
N PRO A 356 5.85 -17.41 1.23
CA PRO A 356 5.82 -18.66 1.99
C PRO A 356 5.39 -19.85 1.14
N LYS A 357 5.95 -21.02 1.47
CA LYS A 357 5.60 -22.30 0.83
C LYS A 357 4.09 -22.59 0.88
N SER A 358 3.40 -22.18 1.93
CA SER A 358 1.95 -22.32 2.12
C SER A 358 1.17 -21.55 1.05
N MET A 359 1.55 -20.29 0.78
CA MET A 359 0.89 -19.44 -0.21
C MET A 359 1.01 -19.96 -1.65
N THR A 360 2.13 -20.60 -2.01
CA THR A 360 2.32 -21.17 -3.36
C THR A 360 1.35 -22.31 -3.74
N ILE A 361 0.66 -22.89 -2.75
CA ILE A 361 -0.32 -23.96 -2.96
C ILE A 361 -1.68 -23.38 -3.41
N TYR A 362 -1.94 -22.11 -3.09
CA TYR A 362 -3.17 -21.41 -3.46
C TYR A 362 -3.02 -20.78 -4.86
N ARG A 363 -4.12 -20.65 -5.60
CA ARG A 363 -4.09 -20.39 -7.06
C ARG A 363 -3.32 -19.10 -7.41
N PRO A 364 -2.47 -19.10 -8.46
CA PRO A 364 -1.67 -17.93 -8.88
C PRO A 364 -2.48 -16.67 -9.23
N GLU A 365 -3.78 -16.81 -9.50
CA GLU A 365 -4.65 -15.68 -9.83
C GLU A 365 -4.92 -14.72 -8.65
N PHE A 366 -4.63 -15.13 -7.40
CA PHE A 366 -4.89 -14.33 -6.20
C PHE A 366 -3.70 -13.48 -5.71
N LEU A 367 -2.55 -13.52 -6.41
CA LEU A 367 -1.28 -12.93 -5.94
C LEU A 367 -0.85 -11.71 -6.78
N ASP A 368 -1.80 -10.91 -7.28
CA ASP A 368 -1.49 -9.67 -8.01
C ASP A 368 -1.15 -8.53 -7.02
N PHE A 369 0.06 -8.57 -6.46
CA PHE A 369 0.58 -7.70 -5.39
C PHE A 369 0.88 -6.23 -5.80
N ASP A 370 0.32 -5.75 -6.92
CA ASP A 370 0.67 -4.44 -7.47
C ASP A 370 -0.28 -3.30 -7.05
N GLN A 371 -1.35 -3.62 -6.32
CA GLN A 371 -2.21 -2.62 -5.69
C GLN A 371 -1.65 -2.26 -4.31
N THR A 372 -1.65 -0.96 -4.03
CA THR A 372 -1.13 -0.32 -2.82
C THR A 372 -1.58 -1.06 -1.57
N ARG A 373 -0.59 -1.37 -0.73
CA ARG A 373 -0.67 -2.17 0.49
C ARG A 373 -1.70 -1.64 1.52
N ASP A 374 -2.16 -0.40 1.36
CA ASP A 374 -3.08 0.26 2.30
C ASP A 374 -4.56 -0.15 2.10
N ASP A 375 -4.99 -0.57 0.90
CA ASP A 375 -6.40 -0.92 0.65
C ASP A 375 -6.77 -2.35 1.10
N TYR A 376 -5.78 -3.21 1.36
CA TYR A 376 -6.03 -4.60 1.74
C TYR A 376 -6.26 -4.80 3.25
N PHE A 377 -6.06 -3.79 4.08
CA PHE A 377 -6.21 -3.92 5.54
C PHE A 377 -7.66 -3.80 6.06
N GLU A 378 -8.63 -3.40 5.23
CA GLU A 378 -10.04 -3.25 5.68
C GLU A 378 -11.02 -4.29 5.09
N GLY A 379 -10.54 -5.28 4.34
CA GLY A 379 -11.39 -6.29 3.68
C GLY A 379 -11.11 -7.73 4.14
N ASP A 380 -11.93 -8.25 5.06
CA ASP A 380 -11.88 -9.65 5.53
C ASP A 380 -12.14 -10.67 4.39
N CYS A 381 -11.07 -11.14 3.74
CA CYS A 381 -11.09 -12.36 2.95
C CYS A 381 -10.99 -13.57 3.90
N PRO A 382 -11.92 -14.54 3.89
CA PRO A 382 -11.84 -15.69 4.77
C PRO A 382 -10.68 -16.60 4.34
N LEU A 383 -9.58 -16.56 5.11
CA LEU A 383 -8.50 -17.54 5.01
C LEU A 383 -9.08 -18.95 5.22
N PRO A 384 -8.85 -19.92 4.32
CA PRO A 384 -9.26 -21.29 4.55
C PRO A 384 -8.51 -21.84 5.75
N MET A 385 -9.24 -22.51 6.65
CA MET A 385 -8.73 -23.11 7.89
C MET A 385 -7.38 -23.80 7.66
N TRP A 386 -6.37 -23.33 8.39
CA TRP A 386 -5.06 -23.97 8.48
C TRP A 386 -5.26 -25.40 8.98
N ASN A 387 -4.63 -26.35 8.31
CA ASN A 387 -4.70 -27.75 8.69
C ASN A 387 -3.43 -28.05 9.48
N ASP A 388 -3.54 -28.15 10.81
CA ASP A 388 -2.47 -28.30 11.82
C ASP A 388 -1.49 -29.48 11.61
N LYS A 389 -1.62 -30.24 10.52
CA LYS A 389 -0.77 -31.41 10.20
C LYS A 389 0.39 -31.13 9.25
N VAL A 390 0.60 -29.88 8.83
CA VAL A 390 1.66 -29.52 7.86
C VAL A 390 2.97 -29.06 8.54
N ASP A 391 2.94 -28.71 9.82
CA ASP A 391 4.05 -28.00 10.48
C ASP A 391 5.28 -28.87 10.80
N ASP A 392 5.11 -30.14 11.16
CA ASP A 392 6.25 -30.99 11.57
C ASP A 392 7.25 -31.30 10.43
N ALA A 393 6.81 -31.27 9.17
CA ALA A 393 7.68 -31.49 8.02
C ALA A 393 8.37 -30.20 7.54
N ALA A 394 7.83 -29.02 7.88
CA ALA A 394 8.40 -27.74 7.47
C ALA A 394 9.69 -27.42 8.26
N HIS A 395 9.76 -27.79 9.54
CA HIS A 395 10.91 -27.51 10.42
C HIS A 395 12.20 -28.31 10.14
N SER A 396 12.15 -29.42 9.39
CA SER A 396 13.31 -30.29 9.17
C SER A 396 14.15 -29.95 7.92
N LEU A 397 13.74 -28.97 7.11
CA LEU A 397 14.43 -28.59 5.86
C LEU A 397 15.32 -27.34 5.98
N TRP A 398 15.48 -26.76 7.17
CA TRP A 398 16.17 -25.48 7.38
C TRP A 398 17.70 -25.56 7.54
N HIS A 399 18.29 -26.75 7.56
CA HIS A 399 19.75 -26.91 7.58
C HIS A 399 20.34 -26.72 6.18
N ILE A 400 20.37 -25.48 5.72
CA ILE A 400 20.96 -25.10 4.43
C ILE A 400 22.44 -24.74 4.64
N SER A 401 23.31 -25.19 3.74
CA SER A 401 24.72 -24.81 3.72
C SER A 401 24.89 -23.29 3.55
N PRO A 402 25.92 -22.66 4.16
CA PRO A 402 26.14 -21.22 4.09
C PRO A 402 26.14 -20.75 2.64
N MET A 403 25.33 -19.72 2.37
CA MET A 403 25.12 -19.18 1.04
C MET A 403 26.04 -17.98 0.81
N ASN A 404 26.76 -17.94 -0.32
CA ASN A 404 27.74 -16.88 -0.61
C ASN A 404 27.22 -15.82 -1.60
N GLY A 405 26.00 -15.97 -2.14
CA GLY A 405 25.58 -15.30 -3.38
C GLY A 405 25.69 -13.77 -3.42
N PHE A 406 25.39 -13.06 -2.33
CA PHE A 406 25.47 -11.59 -2.29
C PHE A 406 26.66 -11.06 -1.46
N ARG A 407 27.49 -11.95 -0.92
CA ARG A 407 28.62 -11.57 -0.07
C ARG A 407 29.68 -10.83 -0.87
N ASP A 408 29.78 -11.17 -2.16
CA ASP A 408 30.70 -10.56 -3.12
C ASP A 408 30.07 -9.36 -3.88
N ALA A 409 29.06 -8.70 -3.31
CA ALA A 409 28.47 -7.48 -3.85
C ALA A 409 29.06 -6.24 -3.15
N PRO A 410 30.26 -5.74 -3.52
CA PRO A 410 30.99 -4.69 -2.79
C PRO A 410 30.31 -3.31 -2.82
N GLN A 411 29.34 -3.14 -3.71
CA GLN A 411 28.58 -1.90 -3.86
C GLN A 411 27.26 -1.93 -3.10
N LEU A 412 26.88 -3.05 -2.47
CA LEU A 412 25.59 -3.20 -1.81
C LEU A 412 25.53 -2.27 -0.60
N ARG A 413 24.58 -1.33 -0.61
CA ARG A 413 24.33 -0.33 0.44
C ARG A 413 22.93 -0.44 1.03
N SER A 414 21.95 -0.82 0.22
CA SER A 414 20.55 -0.92 0.64
C SER A 414 20.04 -2.35 0.55
N LEU A 415 19.47 -2.85 1.65
CA LEU A 415 18.84 -4.15 1.75
C LEU A 415 17.40 -4.00 2.26
N THR A 416 16.45 -4.53 1.52
CA THR A 416 15.06 -4.68 1.94
C THR A 416 14.70 -6.16 1.97
N ILE A 417 14.18 -6.64 3.08
CA ILE A 417 13.66 -7.99 3.23
C ILE A 417 12.22 -7.88 3.70
N ASP A 418 11.29 -8.50 2.97
CA ASP A 418 9.87 -8.54 3.30
C ASP A 418 9.42 -10.02 3.32
N ALA A 419 9.00 -10.48 4.49
CA ALA A 419 8.61 -11.85 4.77
C ALA A 419 7.11 -11.88 5.10
N ASP A 420 6.26 -12.07 4.10
CA ASP A 420 4.81 -11.99 4.27
C ASP A 420 4.28 -13.05 5.27
N MET A 421 3.56 -12.56 6.30
CA MET A 421 2.64 -13.15 7.31
C MET A 421 2.82 -14.59 7.86
N SER A 422 3.87 -15.36 7.54
CA SER A 422 4.05 -16.69 8.17
C SER A 422 5.41 -17.37 7.97
N GLY A 423 6.29 -16.80 7.13
CA GLY A 423 7.58 -17.42 6.85
C GLY A 423 8.62 -17.05 7.91
N SER A 424 9.10 -18.03 8.67
CA SER A 424 10.37 -17.83 9.40
C SER A 424 11.49 -17.63 8.38
N PHE A 425 12.30 -16.60 8.58
CA PHE A 425 13.50 -16.41 7.78
C PHE A 425 14.57 -17.35 8.32
N SER A 426 15.13 -18.20 7.45
CA SER A 426 16.30 -18.97 7.84
C SER A 426 17.47 -18.02 8.05
N SER A 427 18.19 -18.19 9.15
CA SER A 427 19.44 -17.46 9.44
C SER A 427 20.47 -17.51 8.33
N SER A 428 20.51 -18.61 7.58
CA SER A 428 21.36 -18.74 6.39
C SER A 428 21.11 -17.70 5.30
N MET A 429 19.94 -17.04 5.26
CA MET A 429 19.70 -15.92 4.34
C MET A 429 20.33 -14.61 4.81
N LEU A 430 20.58 -14.46 6.10
CA LEU A 430 21.19 -13.25 6.64
C LEU A 430 22.73 -13.32 6.50
N ASP A 431 23.31 -14.52 6.37
CA ASP A 431 24.71 -14.73 5.95
C ASP A 431 25.00 -14.25 4.51
N LEU A 432 23.97 -13.92 3.74
CA LEU A 432 24.09 -13.59 2.32
C LEU A 432 24.80 -12.29 2.06
N VAL A 433 24.76 -11.35 3.00
CA VAL A 433 25.16 -9.97 2.76
C VAL A 433 26.32 -9.58 3.68
N ALA A 434 27.22 -8.75 3.18
CA ALA A 434 28.21 -8.11 4.02
C ALA A 434 27.52 -6.97 4.80
N TRP A 435 27.07 -7.25 6.03
CA TRP A 435 26.35 -6.29 6.88
C TRP A 435 27.13 -4.99 7.15
N ASN A 436 28.45 -5.10 7.23
CA ASN A 436 29.37 -4.00 7.54
C ASN A 436 29.49 -2.92 6.44
N GLN A 437 28.84 -3.10 5.28
CA GLN A 437 28.81 -2.09 4.21
C GLN A 437 27.40 -1.57 3.93
N LEU A 438 26.37 -2.11 4.60
CA LEU A 438 25.00 -1.63 4.46
C LEU A 438 24.86 -0.30 5.18
N THR A 439 24.16 0.65 4.55
CA THR A 439 23.80 1.95 5.11
C THR A 439 22.29 2.07 5.32
N ASP A 440 21.50 1.27 4.59
CA ASP A 440 20.04 1.32 4.61
C ASP A 440 19.50 -0.11 4.74
N ILE A 441 18.76 -0.38 5.81
CA ILE A 441 18.12 -1.67 6.04
C ILE A 441 16.62 -1.46 6.25
N ASP A 442 15.81 -2.28 5.57
CA ASP A 442 14.36 -2.31 5.68
C ASP A 442 13.90 -3.76 5.87
N LEU A 443 13.52 -4.11 7.10
CA LEU A 443 13.08 -5.46 7.48
C LEU A 443 11.58 -5.41 7.76
N ARG A 444 10.78 -6.13 6.94
CA ARG A 444 9.33 -6.17 7.04
C ARG A 444 8.82 -7.57 7.35
N ALA A 445 8.06 -7.68 8.43
CA ALA A 445 7.46 -8.93 8.89
C ALA A 445 8.49 -10.07 9.06
N VAL A 446 9.76 -9.74 9.35
CA VAL A 446 10.84 -10.73 9.45
C VAL A 446 10.88 -11.30 10.87
N SER A 447 10.76 -12.61 10.99
CA SER A 447 11.09 -13.34 12.21
C SER A 447 12.55 -13.79 12.14
N ILE A 448 13.43 -13.12 12.89
CA ILE A 448 14.86 -13.48 13.02
C ILE A 448 15.06 -14.18 14.36
N PRO A 449 15.53 -15.44 14.37
CA PRO A 449 15.76 -16.10 15.64
C PRO A 449 16.91 -15.49 16.44
N VAL A 450 16.70 -15.22 17.74
CA VAL A 450 17.74 -14.60 18.61
C VAL A 450 19.06 -15.36 18.57
N PHE A 451 19.01 -16.69 18.56
CA PHE A 451 20.18 -17.55 18.54
C PHE A 451 20.99 -17.47 17.24
N ASP A 452 20.37 -16.99 16.17
CA ASP A 452 21.00 -16.89 14.87
C ASP A 452 21.73 -15.56 14.66
N ILE A 453 21.36 -14.51 15.40
CA ILE A 453 21.98 -13.19 15.26
C ILE A 453 23.52 -13.20 15.40
N PRO A 454 24.14 -13.92 16.36
CA PRO A 454 25.59 -14.01 16.42
C PRO A 454 26.20 -14.62 15.15
N ASP A 455 25.52 -15.54 14.47
CA ASP A 455 26.07 -16.15 13.24
C ASP A 455 26.02 -15.17 12.04
N LEU A 456 25.08 -14.22 12.05
CA LEU A 456 24.91 -13.23 10.97
C LEU A 456 26.06 -12.23 10.89
N LEU A 457 26.77 -12.06 11.98
CA LEU A 457 27.66 -10.93 12.16
C LEU A 457 29.10 -11.35 11.89
N PRO A 458 29.78 -10.72 10.91
CA PRO A 458 31.14 -11.10 10.55
C PRO A 458 32.05 -10.94 11.77
N ASN A 459 32.61 -12.07 12.24
CA ASN A 459 33.57 -12.26 13.35
C ASN A 459 33.04 -12.88 14.66
N SER A 460 31.76 -13.22 14.77
CA SER A 460 31.25 -13.98 15.91
C SER A 460 31.45 -15.49 15.69
N ARG A 461 32.62 -16.01 16.07
CA ARG A 461 32.80 -17.46 16.31
C ARG A 461 33.15 -17.64 17.77
N VAL A 462 32.13 -17.69 18.62
CA VAL A 462 32.30 -17.99 20.04
C VAL A 462 32.13 -19.50 20.25
N PRO A 463 33.08 -20.22 20.87
CA PRO A 463 32.91 -21.61 21.25
C PRO A 463 31.95 -21.74 22.46
N GLU A 464 31.13 -22.79 22.51
CA GLU A 464 30.29 -23.24 23.65
C GLU A 464 31.00 -23.25 25.03
N PRO A 465 30.30 -23.50 26.15
CA PRO A 465 29.14 -22.82 26.71
C PRO A 465 29.50 -22.35 28.13
N SER A 466 29.96 -21.11 28.23
CA SER A 466 29.91 -20.29 29.45
C SER A 466 29.78 -18.84 28.98
N VAL A 467 28.59 -18.52 28.46
CA VAL A 467 28.35 -17.40 27.53
C VAL A 467 28.70 -16.06 28.19
N PRO A 468 29.81 -15.39 27.82
CA PRO A 468 29.99 -13.98 28.13
C PRO A 468 28.89 -13.18 27.41
N PRO A 469 28.54 -11.97 27.88
CA PRO A 469 27.59 -11.09 27.17
C PRO A 469 27.97 -11.04 25.68
N MET A 470 26.98 -11.27 24.80
CA MET A 470 27.20 -11.30 23.36
C MET A 470 27.97 -10.04 22.94
N ALA A 471 29.05 -10.22 22.19
CA ALA A 471 29.79 -9.09 21.66
C ALA A 471 28.84 -8.28 20.75
N GLN A 472 28.58 -7.04 21.14
CA GLN A 472 27.82 -6.11 20.32
C GLN A 472 28.51 -5.89 18.98
N VAL A 473 27.73 -5.75 17.92
CA VAL A 473 28.26 -5.56 16.57
C VAL A 473 27.91 -4.19 16.03
N THR A 474 28.95 -3.45 15.69
CA THR A 474 28.81 -2.12 15.12
C THR A 474 28.48 -2.21 13.63
N LEU A 475 27.36 -1.60 13.21
CA LEU A 475 26.95 -1.50 11.82
C LEU A 475 26.88 -0.02 11.39
N PRO A 476 27.35 0.35 10.18
CA PRO A 476 27.36 1.73 9.70
C PRO A 476 26.00 2.14 9.08
N LEU A 477 24.90 1.76 9.74
CA LEU A 477 23.55 2.05 9.24
C LEU A 477 23.20 3.52 9.48
N THR A 478 22.82 4.21 8.43
CA THR A 478 22.21 5.55 8.50
C THR A 478 20.68 5.47 8.60
N LYS A 479 20.08 4.39 8.06
CA LYS A 479 18.63 4.19 8.07
C LYS A 479 18.27 2.76 8.44
N LEU A 480 17.33 2.62 9.37
CA LEU A 480 16.77 1.35 9.79
C LEU A 480 15.25 1.44 9.80
N TYR A 481 14.60 0.60 8.98
CA TYR A 481 13.17 0.29 9.08
C TYR A 481 13.00 -1.13 9.60
N PHE A 482 12.12 -1.31 10.60
CA PHE A 482 11.87 -2.59 11.22
C PHE A 482 10.38 -2.80 11.52
N GLU A 483 9.76 -3.82 10.94
CA GLU A 483 8.37 -4.21 11.19
C GLU A 483 8.30 -5.65 11.67
N THR A 484 7.74 -5.87 12.87
CA THR A 484 7.54 -7.23 13.42
C THR A 484 6.29 -7.89 12.81
N ALA A 485 6.35 -9.20 12.61
CA ALA A 485 5.18 -10.01 12.27
C ALA A 485 4.37 -10.37 13.54
N ASP A 486 3.06 -10.49 13.41
CA ASP A 486 2.11 -10.81 14.49
C ASP A 486 2.37 -12.13 15.22
N ASP A 487 2.09 -12.10 16.54
CA ASP A 487 1.57 -13.06 17.54
C ASP A 487 1.75 -14.60 17.41
N LEU A 488 2.22 -15.18 16.31
CA LEU A 488 2.32 -16.63 16.17
C LEU A 488 3.60 -17.21 16.79
N PHE A 489 4.60 -16.37 17.10
CA PHE A 489 5.84 -16.82 17.70
C PHE A 489 6.30 -15.86 18.82
N ASP A 490 5.84 -16.12 20.05
CA ASP A 490 6.22 -15.48 21.35
C ASP A 490 7.74 -15.44 21.66
N ARG A 491 8.62 -15.78 20.72
CA ARG A 491 10.07 -15.93 20.96
C ARG A 491 10.94 -14.83 20.37
N PHE A 492 10.36 -13.88 19.64
CA PHE A 492 11.14 -12.89 18.90
C PHE A 492 10.62 -11.47 19.13
N SER A 493 11.33 -10.74 19.99
CA SER A 493 11.10 -9.31 20.17
C SER A 493 12.08 -8.51 19.32
N ALA A 494 11.64 -7.36 18.79
CA ALA A 494 12.51 -6.37 18.18
C ALA A 494 13.69 -6.01 19.12
N ALA A 495 13.43 -6.03 20.43
CA ALA A 495 14.43 -5.78 21.47
C ALA A 495 15.65 -6.70 21.34
N SER A 496 15.43 -8.01 21.17
CA SER A 496 16.53 -8.98 21.06
C SER A 496 17.46 -8.71 19.87
N PHE A 497 16.93 -8.15 18.77
CA PHE A 497 17.73 -7.73 17.62
C PHE A 497 18.49 -6.42 17.88
N LEU A 498 17.87 -5.49 18.59
CA LEU A 498 18.49 -4.20 18.92
C LEU A 498 19.59 -4.33 19.99
N ASP A 499 19.47 -5.27 20.92
CA ASP A 499 20.42 -5.45 22.04
C ASP A 499 21.84 -5.87 21.58
N VAL A 500 21.92 -6.48 20.40
CA VAL A 500 23.16 -7.08 19.87
C VAL A 500 23.84 -6.20 18.82
N ILE A 501 23.25 -5.09 18.43
CA ILE A 501 23.79 -4.17 17.43
C ILE A 501 24.10 -2.80 18.03
N VAL A 502 25.12 -2.14 17.47
CA VAL A 502 25.54 -0.78 17.80
C VAL A 502 25.52 0.02 16.51
N LEU A 503 24.74 1.10 16.47
CA LEU A 503 24.42 1.84 15.25
C LEU A 503 24.88 3.31 15.35
N PRO A 504 26.19 3.60 15.38
CA PRO A 504 26.70 4.92 15.74
C PRO A 504 26.32 6.03 14.73
N ASP A 505 26.08 5.65 13.48
CA ASP A 505 25.80 6.57 12.38
C ASP A 505 24.28 6.67 12.06
N LEU A 506 23.40 6.17 12.93
CA LEU A 506 21.96 6.08 12.66
C LEU A 506 21.28 7.45 12.69
N GLU A 507 20.78 7.89 11.54
CA GLU A 507 20.09 9.18 11.36
C GLU A 507 18.56 9.00 11.34
N SER A 508 18.06 7.87 10.84
CA SER A 508 16.63 7.61 10.68
C SER A 508 16.25 6.21 11.18
N LEU A 509 15.28 6.16 12.09
CA LEU A 509 14.72 4.93 12.64
C LEU A 509 13.20 4.91 12.47
N GLU A 510 12.70 3.89 11.79
CA GLU A 510 11.28 3.60 11.68
C GLU A 510 11.01 2.20 12.24
N MET A 511 10.10 2.10 13.19
CA MET A 511 9.71 0.83 13.78
C MET A 511 8.20 0.67 13.71
N ARG A 512 7.73 -0.54 13.39
CA ARG A 512 6.30 -0.90 13.37
C ARG A 512 6.07 -2.22 14.10
N THR A 513 5.06 -2.24 14.96
CA THR A 513 4.59 -3.46 15.61
C THR A 513 3.16 -3.73 15.17
N GLN A 514 2.79 -4.98 14.88
CA GLN A 514 1.43 -5.31 14.45
C GLN A 514 0.44 -5.43 15.64
N SER A 515 0.96 -5.69 16.83
CA SER A 515 0.16 -5.95 18.03
C SER A 515 0.56 -4.98 19.15
N ALA A 516 -0.31 -4.02 19.46
CA ALA A 516 -0.15 -3.12 20.61
C ALA A 516 -0.62 -3.80 21.91
N ARG A 517 -0.14 -5.03 22.17
CA ARG A 517 -0.47 -5.73 23.41
C ARG A 517 0.14 -4.96 24.60
N ASP A 518 -0.64 -4.88 25.68
CA ASP A 518 -0.38 -4.09 26.90
C ASP A 518 0.75 -4.70 27.78
N ASP A 519 1.49 -5.68 27.27
CA ASP A 519 2.22 -6.66 28.08
C ASP A 519 3.67 -6.25 28.41
N GLY A 520 3.98 -4.95 28.31
CA GLY A 520 5.18 -4.37 28.92
C GLY A 520 6.53 -4.90 28.40
N GLU A 521 6.59 -5.45 27.18
CA GLU A 521 7.87 -5.79 26.57
C GLU A 521 8.63 -4.49 26.23
N GLU A 522 9.53 -4.16 27.16
CA GLU A 522 10.41 -3.01 27.14
C GLU A 522 11.17 -2.98 25.81
N THR A 523 10.97 -1.88 25.10
CA THR A 523 11.53 -1.67 23.77
C THR A 523 13.05 -1.66 23.87
N GLY A 524 13.74 -2.59 23.20
CA GLY A 524 15.21 -2.55 23.09
C GLY A 524 15.74 -1.27 22.44
N LEU A 525 14.86 -0.37 22.00
CA LEU A 525 15.18 1.03 21.71
C LEU A 525 15.83 1.76 22.92
N ILE A 526 15.39 1.47 24.15
CA ILE A 526 15.91 2.08 25.38
C ILE A 526 17.36 1.66 25.62
N ASP A 527 17.71 0.41 25.29
CA ASP A 527 19.06 -0.11 25.43
C ASP A 527 19.95 0.23 24.22
N LEU A 528 19.35 0.30 23.02
CA LEU A 528 20.04 0.63 21.78
C LEU A 528 20.64 2.04 21.81
N TYR A 529 19.91 3.02 22.34
CA TYR A 529 20.33 4.42 22.30
C TYR A 529 21.60 4.67 23.12
N PRO A 530 21.69 4.30 24.42
CA PRO A 530 22.92 4.42 25.20
C PRO A 530 24.08 3.62 24.63
N ALA A 531 23.80 2.45 24.02
CA ALA A 531 24.83 1.61 23.42
C ALA A 531 25.41 2.22 22.14
N SER A 532 24.60 2.93 21.36
CA SER A 532 24.97 3.42 20.03
C SER A 532 25.39 4.88 20.01
N ALA A 533 24.87 5.71 20.93
CA ALA A 533 25.16 7.14 21.01
C ALA A 533 24.97 7.89 19.67
N PHE A 534 23.97 7.50 18.89
CA PHE A 534 23.71 8.08 17.56
C PHE A 534 22.98 9.43 17.63
N GLU A 535 23.20 10.26 16.60
CA GLU A 535 22.51 11.55 16.42
C GLU A 535 21.24 11.37 15.58
N LEU A 536 20.20 10.76 16.18
CA LEU A 536 18.95 10.48 15.47
C LEU A 536 18.28 11.78 15.03
N GLN A 537 17.97 11.89 13.75
CA GLN A 537 17.25 13.03 13.16
C GLN A 537 15.78 12.72 12.93
N HIS A 538 15.44 11.46 12.63
CA HIS A 538 14.08 11.03 12.32
C HIS A 538 13.70 9.78 13.11
N LEU A 539 12.61 9.86 13.88
CA LEU A 539 12.04 8.75 14.62
C LEU A 539 10.57 8.57 14.24
N THR A 540 10.24 7.39 13.75
CA THR A 540 8.87 6.98 13.42
C THR A 540 8.51 5.70 14.16
N LEU A 541 7.42 5.72 14.93
CA LEU A 541 6.95 4.57 15.71
C LEU A 541 5.50 4.27 15.37
N HIS A 542 5.20 3.03 14.99
CA HIS A 542 3.87 2.56 14.64
C HIS A 542 3.38 1.48 15.62
N SER A 543 2.23 1.75 16.23
CA SER A 543 1.46 0.85 17.10
C SER A 543 2.25 0.35 18.33
N PHE A 544 3.16 1.18 18.84
CA PHE A 544 3.97 0.88 20.04
C PHE A 544 3.22 1.17 21.35
N ALA A 545 3.47 0.33 22.36
CA ALA A 545 3.06 0.51 23.75
C ALA A 545 4.26 0.98 24.62
N LEU A 546 4.59 2.27 24.57
CA LEU A 546 5.73 2.87 25.26
C LEU A 546 5.34 3.67 26.51
N SER A 547 5.40 3.11 27.72
CA SER A 547 5.02 3.88 28.92
C SER A 547 5.80 5.20 29.02
N PHE A 548 5.16 6.27 29.50
CA PHE A 548 5.81 7.58 29.64
C PHE A 548 7.10 7.51 30.48
N ALA A 549 7.11 6.67 31.52
CA ALA A 549 8.27 6.44 32.37
C ALA A 549 9.49 5.88 31.60
N ASN A 550 9.25 5.07 30.58
CA ASN A 550 10.29 4.44 29.77
C ASN A 550 10.69 5.27 28.55
N PHE A 551 9.75 6.04 28.00
CA PHE A 551 9.99 6.83 26.79
C PHE A 551 10.58 8.22 27.07
N SER A 552 10.20 8.85 28.19
CA SER A 552 10.68 10.20 28.52
C SER A 552 12.20 10.32 28.69
N PRO A 553 12.94 9.35 29.28
CA PRO A 553 14.40 9.44 29.35
C PRO A 553 15.03 9.43 27.96
N LEU A 554 14.53 8.57 27.06
CA LEU A 554 15.01 8.46 25.69
C LEU A 554 14.85 9.78 24.92
N LEU A 555 13.69 10.42 25.04
CA LEU A 555 13.42 11.70 24.38
C LEU A 555 14.27 12.87 24.92
N ARG A 556 14.71 12.83 26.19
CA ARG A 556 15.62 13.87 26.73
C ARG A 556 16.99 13.83 26.06
N GLU A 557 17.49 12.62 25.80
CA GLU A 557 18.83 12.44 25.24
C GLU A 557 18.88 12.75 23.73
N MET A 558 17.76 12.59 23.01
CA MET A 558 17.63 12.81 21.56
C MET A 558 17.64 14.30 21.15
N SER A 559 18.73 15.01 21.44
CA SER A 559 18.83 16.45 21.18
C SER A 559 18.86 16.82 19.70
N SER A 560 19.31 15.91 18.82
CA SER A 560 19.39 16.10 17.36
C SER A 560 18.08 15.77 16.62
N LEU A 561 17.02 15.33 17.32
CA LEU A 561 15.80 14.87 16.66
C LEU A 561 15.05 16.03 16.00
N THR A 562 14.90 15.97 14.67
CA THR A 562 14.22 16.99 13.85
C THR A 562 12.79 16.58 13.48
N SER A 563 12.50 15.28 13.41
CA SER A 563 11.19 14.74 13.06
C SER A 563 10.80 13.61 14.00
N LEU A 564 9.61 13.72 14.59
CA LEU A 564 8.97 12.69 15.40
C LEU A 564 7.61 12.34 14.82
N GLU A 565 7.40 11.09 14.45
CA GLU A 565 6.12 10.55 13.97
C GLU A 565 5.66 9.39 14.85
N LEU A 566 4.50 9.55 15.50
CA LEU A 566 3.86 8.52 16.32
C LEU A 566 2.53 8.14 15.68
N VAL A 567 2.39 6.89 15.30
CA VAL A 567 1.22 6.36 14.59
C VAL A 567 0.62 5.24 15.43
N GLU A 568 -0.64 5.35 15.83
CA GLU A 568 -1.37 4.33 16.60
C GLU A 568 -0.69 3.95 17.94
N CYS A 569 0.21 4.78 18.46
CA CYS A 569 0.85 4.55 19.74
C CYS A 569 -0.16 4.75 20.89
N ILE A 570 -0.25 3.76 21.79
CA ILE A 570 -1.19 3.80 22.93
C ILE A 570 -0.77 4.84 23.98
N THR A 571 0.47 5.30 23.92
CA THR A 571 1.13 6.00 25.03
C THR A 571 1.28 7.49 24.84
N VAL A 572 0.60 8.02 23.83
CA VAL A 572 0.44 9.46 23.69
C VAL A 572 -0.71 9.89 24.61
N ASP A 573 -0.35 10.32 25.81
CA ASP A 573 -1.25 10.84 26.85
C ASP A 573 -0.88 12.28 27.25
N ASP A 574 -1.63 12.84 28.20
CA ASP A 574 -1.38 14.19 28.71
C ASP A 574 0.03 14.34 29.33
N ASP A 575 0.60 13.27 29.91
CA ASP A 575 1.93 13.31 30.52
C ASP A 575 3.01 13.47 29.44
N LEU A 576 2.93 12.69 28.35
CA LEU A 576 3.83 12.86 27.21
C LEU A 576 3.69 14.26 26.58
N MET A 577 2.47 14.74 26.36
CA MET A 577 2.27 16.06 25.76
C MET A 577 2.79 17.19 26.66
N THR A 578 2.54 17.09 27.97
CA THR A 578 3.06 18.04 28.97
C THR A 578 4.58 18.03 28.99
N PHE A 579 5.20 16.87 28.91
CA PHE A 579 6.65 16.72 28.84
C PHE A 579 7.27 17.33 27.58
N LEU A 580 6.51 17.41 26.48
CA LEU A 580 6.95 18.07 25.25
C LEU A 580 6.78 19.60 25.29
N ILE A 581 6.08 20.18 26.27
CA ILE A 581 5.95 21.63 26.41
C ILE A 581 7.35 22.24 26.63
N PHE A 582 7.66 23.28 25.85
CA PHE A 582 8.90 24.03 26.05
C PHE A 582 8.74 25.05 27.19
N ASP A 583 9.62 24.96 28.20
CA ASP A 583 9.77 25.99 29.23
C ASP A 583 11.09 26.76 29.00
N ALA A 584 11.00 28.09 28.90
CA ALA A 584 12.16 28.97 28.74
C ALA A 584 13.10 28.96 29.97
N HIS A 585 12.64 28.43 31.10
CA HIS A 585 13.42 28.27 32.32
C HIS A 585 14.15 26.92 32.41
N ASP A 586 13.80 25.96 31.55
CA ASP A 586 14.51 24.68 31.51
C ASP A 586 15.89 24.87 30.85
N ALA A 587 16.93 24.45 31.58
CA ALA A 587 18.31 24.53 31.10
C ALA A 587 18.56 23.58 29.91
N GLU A 588 17.79 22.50 29.83
CA GLU A 588 17.93 21.43 28.84
C GLU A 588 16.54 21.12 28.25
N PRO A 589 16.09 21.92 27.26
CA PRO A 589 14.81 21.68 26.60
C PRO A 589 14.80 20.30 25.93
N VAL A 590 13.70 19.57 26.09
CA VAL A 590 13.50 18.25 25.46
C VAL A 590 13.46 18.43 23.94
N MET A 591 14.29 17.67 23.20
CA MET A 591 14.37 17.72 21.72
C MET A 591 14.39 19.16 21.16
N PRO A 592 15.48 19.93 21.38
CA PRO A 592 15.56 21.32 20.95
C PRO A 592 15.59 21.50 19.44
N ALA A 593 15.88 20.45 18.66
CA ALA A 593 15.94 20.48 17.21
C ALA A 593 14.61 20.10 16.52
N LEU A 594 13.54 19.80 17.27
CA LEU A 594 12.30 19.26 16.70
C LEU A 594 11.58 20.28 15.80
N GLU A 595 11.52 20.00 14.50
CA GLU A 595 10.85 20.82 13.49
C GLU A 595 9.51 20.21 13.05
N VAL A 596 9.39 18.88 13.04
CA VAL A 596 8.25 18.14 12.50
C VAL A 596 7.68 17.22 13.57
N LEU A 597 6.40 17.38 13.88
CA LEU A 597 5.67 16.50 14.78
C LEU A 597 4.45 15.92 14.08
N LYS A 598 4.36 14.60 14.01
CA LYS A 598 3.20 13.91 13.43
C LYS A 598 2.63 12.90 14.41
N LEU A 599 1.31 12.94 14.56
CA LEU A 599 0.53 12.19 15.53
C LEU A 599 -0.67 11.61 14.78
N ARG A 600 -0.70 10.29 14.57
CA ARG A 600 -1.74 9.65 13.73
C ARG A 600 -2.40 8.49 14.46
N GLY A 601 -3.70 8.28 14.28
CA GLY A 601 -4.41 7.09 14.79
C GLY A 601 -4.37 6.95 16.31
N LEU A 602 -4.19 8.05 17.05
CA LEU A 602 -3.99 8.01 18.49
C LEU A 602 -5.30 7.81 19.25
N SER A 603 -5.25 6.99 20.30
CA SER A 603 -6.33 6.88 21.27
C SER A 603 -6.46 8.20 22.07
N PRO A 604 -7.68 8.66 22.41
CA PRO A 604 -7.90 9.96 23.06
C PRO A 604 -7.51 9.92 24.54
N ARG A 605 -6.21 9.87 24.85
CA ARG A 605 -5.66 9.89 26.20
C ARG A 605 -5.03 11.23 26.59
N PHE A 606 -5.04 12.20 25.70
CA PHE A 606 -4.63 13.57 25.98
C PHE A 606 -5.76 14.56 25.67
N SER A 607 -5.76 15.67 26.39
CA SER A 607 -6.68 16.78 26.25
C SER A 607 -6.22 17.73 25.14
N GLU A 608 -7.19 18.29 24.43
CA GLU A 608 -6.94 19.27 23.37
C GLU A 608 -6.17 20.49 23.90
N SER A 609 -6.45 20.91 25.13
CA SER A 609 -5.76 22.03 25.77
C SER A 609 -4.26 21.80 25.95
N VAL A 610 -3.85 20.60 26.38
CA VAL A 610 -2.43 20.29 26.61
C VAL A 610 -1.69 20.20 25.27
N MET A 611 -2.31 19.61 24.25
CA MET A 611 -1.78 19.61 22.88
C MET A 611 -1.59 21.04 22.34
N MET A 612 -2.60 21.90 22.47
CA MET A 612 -2.52 23.29 22.02
C MET A 612 -1.37 24.04 22.73
N GLN A 613 -1.28 23.88 24.05
CA GLN A 613 -0.21 24.49 24.86
C GLN A 613 1.18 24.00 24.43
N MET A 614 1.33 22.70 24.14
CA MET A 614 2.58 22.13 23.65
C MET A 614 2.99 22.74 22.31
N VAL A 615 2.07 22.79 21.33
CA VAL A 615 2.36 23.36 20.00
C VAL A 615 2.72 24.85 20.10
N GLU A 616 1.95 25.64 20.85
CA GLU A 616 2.21 27.07 21.03
C GLU A 616 3.56 27.36 21.68
N SER A 617 3.95 26.58 22.69
CA SER A 617 5.22 26.74 23.41
C SER A 617 6.43 26.59 22.49
N ARG A 618 6.35 25.69 21.49
CA ARG A 618 7.45 25.42 20.56
C ARG A 618 7.41 26.28 19.30
N TRP A 619 6.23 26.61 18.80
CA TRP A 619 6.09 27.38 17.57
C TRP A 619 6.45 28.86 17.74
N THR A 620 6.14 29.47 18.89
CA THR A 620 6.36 30.91 19.14
C THR A 620 7.76 31.26 19.66
N SER A 621 8.65 30.28 19.76
CA SER A 621 9.99 30.42 20.33
C SER A 621 10.87 31.35 19.48
N THR A 622 11.28 32.49 20.05
CA THR A 622 12.22 33.45 19.42
C THR A 622 13.41 33.70 20.34
N GLY A 623 14.65 33.60 19.83
CA GLY A 623 15.89 33.85 20.60
C GLY A 623 16.82 32.64 20.68
N ASN A 624 17.55 32.48 21.80
CA ASN A 624 18.36 31.28 22.11
C ASN A 624 17.48 30.04 22.45
N SER A 625 16.27 30.01 21.90
CA SER A 625 15.23 29.02 22.14
C SER A 625 15.42 27.80 21.23
N PRO A 626 14.72 26.68 21.48
CA PRO A 626 14.66 25.55 20.55
C PRO A 626 14.20 26.00 19.16
N THR A 627 14.54 25.18 18.16
CA THR A 627 14.10 25.35 16.79
C THR A 627 12.56 25.35 16.75
N PRO A 628 11.93 26.35 16.14
CA PRO A 628 10.47 26.41 16.11
C PRO A 628 9.91 25.29 15.25
N LEU A 629 8.77 24.73 15.68
CA LEU A 629 8.01 23.78 14.87
C LEU A 629 7.64 24.40 13.52
N ARG A 630 7.85 23.64 12.46
CA ARG A 630 7.50 24.01 11.08
C ARG A 630 6.29 23.25 10.56
N CYS A 631 6.13 22.00 10.99
CA CYS A 631 5.05 21.14 10.55
C CYS A 631 4.46 20.37 11.73
N VAL A 632 3.12 20.40 11.86
CA VAL A 632 2.37 19.61 12.84
C VAL A 632 1.25 18.89 12.11
N SER A 633 1.25 17.55 12.13
CA SER A 633 0.16 16.74 11.56
C SER A 633 -0.50 15.93 12.66
N ILE A 634 -1.79 16.14 12.88
CA ILE A 634 -2.61 15.37 13.82
C ILE A 634 -3.73 14.73 13.00
N ALA A 635 -3.73 13.41 12.86
CA ALA A 635 -4.72 12.68 12.06
C ALA A 635 -5.41 11.57 12.84
N GLN A 636 -6.68 11.29 12.53
CA GLN A 636 -7.46 10.17 13.08
C GLN A 636 -7.51 10.16 14.62
N SER A 637 -7.46 11.34 15.24
CA SER A 637 -7.58 11.47 16.68
C SER A 637 -9.06 11.55 17.07
N ARG A 638 -9.53 10.70 17.99
CA ARG A 638 -10.89 10.82 18.57
C ARG A 638 -11.01 11.98 19.58
N LEU A 639 -10.34 13.10 19.31
CA LEU A 639 -10.39 14.28 20.17
C LEU A 639 -11.76 14.97 20.08
N GLY A 640 -12.33 15.29 21.25
CA GLY A 640 -13.44 16.20 21.47
C GLY A 640 -14.74 15.95 20.70
N GLU A 641 -15.65 15.11 21.22
CA GLU A 641 -17.06 15.20 20.81
C GLU A 641 -17.71 16.46 21.41
N GLY A 642 -18.07 17.46 20.58
CA GLY A 642 -18.90 18.61 21.01
C GLY A 642 -18.28 20.00 20.85
N GLU A 643 -18.56 20.91 21.80
CA GLU A 643 -18.22 22.35 21.73
C GLU A 643 -16.71 22.62 21.65
N ASP A 644 -15.87 21.70 22.12
CA ASP A 644 -14.41 21.88 22.13
C ASP A 644 -13.77 21.73 20.74
N HIS A 645 -14.37 20.93 19.85
CA HIS A 645 -13.88 20.78 18.47
C HIS A 645 -13.86 22.10 17.70
N ARG A 646 -14.87 22.96 17.90
CA ARG A 646 -14.90 24.28 17.25
C ARG A 646 -13.73 25.16 17.71
N LYS A 647 -13.40 25.12 19.00
CA LYS A 647 -12.27 25.87 19.55
C LYS A 647 -10.95 25.39 18.94
N VAL A 648 -10.78 24.07 18.80
CA VAL A 648 -9.59 23.51 18.14
C VAL A 648 -9.51 23.94 16.68
N MET A 649 -10.62 23.94 15.93
CA MET A 649 -10.60 24.36 14.52
C MET A 649 -10.30 25.84 14.36
N ASP A 650 -10.91 26.69 15.19
CA ASP A 650 -10.61 28.13 15.20
C ASP A 650 -9.12 28.38 15.51
N TRP A 651 -8.55 27.60 16.45
CA TRP A 651 -7.13 27.64 16.79
C TRP A 651 -6.21 27.13 15.66
N VAL A 652 -6.54 26.00 15.03
CA VAL A 652 -5.77 25.45 13.89
C VAL A 652 -5.71 26.47 12.76
N LEU A 653 -6.83 27.12 12.43
CA LEU A 653 -6.87 28.17 11.42
C LEU A 653 -5.99 29.36 11.81
N GLN A 654 -6.08 29.81 13.06
CA GLN A 654 -5.26 30.93 13.56
C GLN A 654 -3.75 30.64 13.45
N ILE A 655 -3.32 29.44 13.81
CA ILE A 655 -1.90 29.06 13.75
C ILE A 655 -1.44 28.83 12.30
N ALA A 656 -2.29 28.26 11.43
CA ALA A 656 -2.01 28.13 10.00
C ALA A 656 -1.82 29.50 9.33
N GLU A 657 -2.69 30.48 9.63
CA GLU A 657 -2.58 31.86 9.14
C GLU A 657 -1.29 32.55 9.60
N ALA A 658 -0.80 32.16 10.77
CA ALA A 658 0.45 32.67 11.32
C ALA A 658 1.71 31.92 10.83
N GLY A 659 1.55 30.96 9.91
CA GLY A 659 2.62 30.40 9.10
C GLY A 659 3.13 29.01 9.50
N LEU A 660 2.50 28.34 10.46
CA LEU A 660 2.78 26.93 10.75
C LEU A 660 2.07 26.02 9.74
N ASP A 661 2.77 25.03 9.19
CA ASP A 661 2.16 24.00 8.36
C ASP A 661 1.42 22.99 9.26
N ILE A 662 0.17 23.28 9.57
CA ILE A 662 -0.67 22.45 10.45
C ILE A 662 -1.73 21.68 9.67
N HIS A 663 -1.72 20.36 9.81
CA HIS A 663 -2.72 19.46 9.27
C HIS A 663 -3.48 18.80 10.42
N TYR A 664 -4.78 19.06 10.52
CA TYR A 664 -5.65 18.40 11.48
C TYR A 664 -6.74 17.62 10.73
N ASP A 665 -6.73 16.30 10.89
CA ASP A 665 -7.74 15.38 10.37
C ASP A 665 -8.33 14.58 11.52
N ARG A 666 -9.66 14.59 11.63
CA ARG A 666 -10.37 13.90 12.71
C ARG A 666 -10.49 12.40 12.47
N GLY A 667 -10.33 11.94 11.23
CA GLY A 667 -10.81 10.60 10.82
C GLY A 667 -12.35 10.54 10.87
N PHE A 668 -12.94 9.78 9.95
CA PHE A 668 -14.40 9.62 9.85
C PHE A 668 -14.95 8.47 10.70
#